data_AF-A0A2T7EQH3-F1
#
_entry.id   AF-A0A2T7EQH3-F1
#
_cell.length_a   1.000
_cell.length_b   1.000
_cell.length_c   1.000
_cell.angle_alpha   90.00
_cell.angle_beta   90.00
_cell.angle_gamma   90.00
#
_symmetry.space_group_name_H-M   'P 1'
#
loop_
_entity.id
_entity.type
_entity.pdbx_description
1 polymer ?
#
loop_
_entity_poly.entity_id
_entity_poly.type
_entity_poly.pdbx_seq_one_letter_code
_entity_poly.pdbx_strand_id
1 'polypeptide(L)'
;MIVSPSFTGGRRYYVTNYQDAMAICRVYGPPDLFVTFTCNPKWKEISDALHFEPGQQPCDQFIVDIREGKTFGPVRAVLYTVEFQKRGLPHIHCLVWLATSNSEFNASAIDNIICAEIPDVNADPLGYALVDEFMIHGPCGTYNKRCACMKNDKCSKNFPKTFQDETIIDNFGFTIYKRRDDGRSVLKNGIRLDNKSVVPHNMSLLKKYNAHINVEWCNKTNMIKYLFKYINKGSDRAKEYIDARYLSTCEAVWRILEFDIHYRTPSVERLTVHLPGMNYVRYEPSATLTEILESPAAKSTMLTAWFDANSKHSRARHLTYCDFPKEWSWDASHRCWRQKTPDAKIGRIYYVHPTAGELYYLRMLLMIVKGATNYADIRTFNNKVYNTFRQACEARGLLEDDNEWNLLFDESIVYASSHQLRQLFVMVVLHCSVGNVRALFDKYWLYFCDDIHRSLCRTMLAELIKVSALIIWDEAPMTHRHCFEALDRTLRDILSEEKPTNSIVPFGGKPIVLGGDFRQILPAVRKGSRSAIVNASITSSKLWQHVSVLKLQTNMRLHNPSLDATQRAEIESFGKWILSIGDGTIAAEQRGEEREASWITIPDDLLMHTDGDKTTALVAEVFLDFTMNYKNPEYLATRAIVYPNNQDADDINDYIVKLVPGDDVQYLSCDTISKSTEHIPDFDVLYPTEFLNSINTNNFPTHKLVLKKGVIVMLLRNLNQTMGLCNGTRLLVAQLGQRVLCCTILTGCRVGEEVFIPRIALNTTDVKWPFTLQRRQFPVGICYAMMINKSQGQTLSTVGLCLKKPVFTHGQLYVAVSRSTSRSGLRILIENDNGSCGSQTRNVVYREVLDAANAASA
;
A
#
# COMPACT_ATOMS: atom_id res chain seq x y z
N MET A 1 2.88 16.64 -9.10
CA MET A 1 2.58 17.00 -10.50
C MET A 1 2.39 15.73 -11.31
N ILE A 2 1.17 15.44 -11.81
CA ILE A 2 0.92 14.23 -12.61
C ILE A 2 1.34 14.51 -14.05
N VAL A 3 2.46 13.92 -14.47
CA VAL A 3 2.96 14.11 -15.82
C VAL A 3 2.28 13.14 -16.78
N SER A 4 1.81 13.64 -17.93
CA SER A 4 1.10 12.88 -18.95
C SER A 4 1.89 11.64 -19.41
N PRO A 5 1.23 10.54 -19.84
CA PRO A 5 1.90 9.45 -20.55
C PRO A 5 2.65 9.88 -21.82
N SER A 6 2.35 11.07 -22.36
CA SER A 6 3.08 11.67 -23.48
C SER A 6 4.41 12.30 -23.08
N PHE A 7 4.69 12.46 -21.79
CA PHE A 7 5.96 13.01 -21.34
C PHE A 7 7.06 11.96 -21.34
N THR A 8 7.97 12.09 -22.29
CA THR A 8 9.09 11.18 -22.51
C THR A 8 9.91 10.96 -21.25
N GLY A 9 10.04 9.69 -20.84
CA GLY A 9 10.75 9.26 -19.63
C GLY A 9 10.02 9.54 -18.30
N GLY A 10 8.74 9.91 -18.33
CA GLY A 10 7.87 9.81 -17.16
C GLY A 10 7.50 8.36 -16.84
N ARG A 11 7.07 8.08 -15.61
CA ARG A 11 6.66 6.71 -15.19
C ARG A 11 5.53 6.15 -16.05
N ARG A 12 4.52 6.97 -16.36
CA ARG A 12 3.39 6.58 -17.22
C ARG A 12 3.82 6.30 -18.67
N TYR A 13 4.85 6.98 -19.17
CA TYR A 13 5.43 6.74 -20.48
C TYR A 13 6.06 5.34 -20.56
N TYR A 14 6.89 4.97 -19.57
CA TYR A 14 7.51 3.64 -19.51
C TYR A 14 6.50 2.49 -19.38
N VAL A 15 5.50 2.63 -18.49
CA VAL A 15 4.43 1.62 -18.34
C VAL A 15 3.66 1.43 -19.65
N THR A 16 3.39 2.53 -20.36
CA THR A 16 2.70 2.49 -21.64
C THR A 16 3.54 1.77 -22.70
N ASN A 17 4.84 2.02 -22.76
CA ASN A 17 5.76 1.34 -23.68
C ASN A 17 5.92 -0.14 -23.35
N TYR A 18 5.95 -0.51 -22.06
CA TYR A 18 5.95 -1.92 -21.64
C TYR A 18 4.68 -2.64 -22.09
N GLN A 19 3.51 -2.03 -21.90
CA GLN A 19 2.25 -2.61 -22.35
C GLN A 19 2.15 -2.70 -23.88
N ASP A 20 2.72 -1.73 -24.61
CA ASP A 20 2.85 -1.79 -26.07
C ASP A 20 3.74 -2.98 -26.49
N ALA A 21 4.86 -3.21 -25.79
CA ALA A 21 5.72 -4.36 -26.03
C ALA A 21 5.00 -5.69 -25.79
N MET A 22 4.21 -5.80 -24.71
CA MET A 22 3.39 -6.97 -24.43
C MET A 22 2.33 -7.22 -25.52
N ALA A 23 1.80 -6.17 -26.15
CA ALA A 23 0.88 -6.31 -27.27
C ALA A 23 1.57 -6.87 -28.52
N ILE A 24 2.83 -6.49 -28.77
CA ILE A 24 3.67 -7.09 -29.83
C ILE A 24 3.93 -8.57 -29.51
N CYS A 25 4.30 -8.91 -28.26
CA CYS A 25 4.50 -10.29 -27.84
C CYS A 25 3.25 -11.17 -27.99
N ARG A 26 2.07 -10.61 -27.75
CA ARG A 26 0.80 -11.33 -27.94
C ARG A 26 0.60 -11.76 -29.40
N VAL A 27 1.05 -10.95 -30.36
CA VAL A 27 0.85 -11.20 -31.79
C VAL A 27 1.96 -12.10 -32.35
N TYR A 28 3.21 -11.85 -31.99
CA TYR A 28 4.37 -12.53 -32.59
C TYR A 28 5.07 -13.54 -31.68
N GLY A 29 4.62 -13.71 -30.43
CA GLY A 29 5.30 -14.53 -29.43
C GLY A 29 6.48 -13.79 -28.77
N PRO A 30 7.35 -14.50 -28.02
CA PRO A 30 8.55 -13.90 -27.42
C PRO A 30 9.55 -13.45 -28.50
N PRO A 31 10.38 -12.43 -28.22
CA PRO A 31 11.47 -12.02 -29.13
C PRO A 31 12.53 -13.12 -29.23
N ASP A 32 13.21 -13.17 -30.37
CA ASP A 32 14.27 -14.16 -30.65
C ASP A 32 15.63 -13.67 -30.16
N LEU A 33 15.93 -12.37 -30.34
CA LEU A 33 17.22 -11.79 -29.99
C LEU A 33 17.08 -10.57 -29.07
N PHE A 34 18.03 -10.44 -28.14
CA PHE A 34 18.29 -9.25 -27.36
C PHE A 34 19.66 -8.69 -27.72
N VAL A 35 19.68 -7.46 -28.22
CA VAL A 35 20.89 -6.77 -28.66
C VAL A 35 21.10 -5.54 -27.79
N THR A 36 22.29 -5.39 -27.23
CA THR A 36 22.71 -4.12 -26.63
C THR A 36 23.82 -3.48 -27.45
N PHE A 37 23.73 -2.18 -27.64
CA PHE A 37 24.68 -1.40 -28.41
C PHE A 37 25.17 -0.24 -27.56
N THR A 38 26.48 -0.09 -27.39
CA THR A 38 27.07 1.06 -26.67
C THR A 38 27.88 1.87 -27.66
N CYS A 39 27.53 3.14 -27.83
CA CYS A 39 28.23 4.05 -28.74
C CYS A 39 29.73 4.12 -28.42
N ASN A 40 30.58 4.08 -29.46
CA ASN A 40 32.03 4.20 -29.32
C ASN A 40 32.42 5.68 -29.38
N PRO A 41 32.99 6.27 -28.30
CA PRO A 41 33.41 7.66 -28.29
C PRO A 41 34.60 7.96 -29.21
N LYS A 42 35.31 6.94 -29.70
CA LYS A 42 36.49 7.08 -30.58
C LYS A 42 36.15 7.11 -32.07
N TRP A 43 34.86 7.11 -32.44
CA TRP A 43 34.48 7.19 -33.84
C TRP A 43 35.01 8.47 -34.48
N LYS A 44 35.49 8.32 -35.71
CA LYS A 44 36.12 9.41 -36.45
C LYS A 44 35.13 10.55 -36.68
N GLU A 45 33.86 10.23 -36.93
CA GLU A 45 32.76 11.17 -37.06
C GLU A 45 32.53 11.98 -35.79
N ILE A 46 32.69 11.38 -34.59
CA ILE A 46 32.61 12.10 -33.31
C ILE A 46 33.85 12.97 -33.11
N SER A 47 35.03 12.46 -33.43
CA SER A 47 36.30 13.20 -33.36
C SER A 47 36.35 14.39 -34.32
N ASP A 48 35.83 14.22 -35.52
CA ASP A 48 35.80 15.20 -36.61
C ASP A 48 34.67 16.22 -36.36
N ALA A 49 33.50 15.80 -35.88
CA ALA A 49 32.41 16.70 -35.47
C ALA A 49 32.75 17.55 -34.23
N LEU A 50 33.65 17.08 -33.36
CA LEU A 50 34.22 17.90 -32.28
C LEU A 50 35.15 19.01 -32.80
N HIS A 51 35.62 18.91 -34.05
CA HIS A 51 36.53 19.87 -34.67
C HIS A 51 35.85 20.83 -35.67
N PHE A 52 34.88 20.38 -36.46
CA PHE A 52 34.28 21.18 -37.52
C PHE A 52 32.76 20.87 -37.69
N GLU A 53 31.91 21.81 -37.24
CA GLU A 53 30.48 22.00 -37.58
C GLU A 53 29.35 21.21 -36.86
N PRO A 54 28.16 21.84 -36.68
CA PRO A 54 26.98 21.23 -36.07
C PRO A 54 26.08 20.53 -37.09
N GLY A 55 25.68 19.27 -36.81
CA GLY A 55 24.47 18.67 -37.42
C GLY A 55 24.59 17.32 -38.13
N GLN A 56 25.51 16.42 -37.78
CA GLN A 56 25.50 15.04 -38.29
C GLN A 56 25.36 13.94 -37.22
N GLN A 57 24.71 12.84 -37.62
CA GLN A 57 24.00 11.84 -36.81
C GLN A 57 24.65 10.44 -36.92
N PRO A 58 25.18 9.85 -35.83
CA PRO A 58 25.71 8.48 -35.84
C PRO A 58 24.73 7.34 -35.46
N CYS A 59 23.41 7.55 -35.32
CA CYS A 59 22.55 6.55 -34.65
C CYS A 59 21.42 5.88 -35.48
N ASP A 60 21.01 6.44 -36.63
CA ASP A 60 19.88 5.86 -37.39
C ASP A 60 20.23 4.61 -38.20
N GLN A 61 21.49 4.47 -38.65
CA GLN A 61 21.91 3.39 -39.55
C GLN A 61 21.84 1.99 -38.90
N PHE A 62 22.10 1.87 -37.59
CA PHE A 62 22.04 0.60 -36.85
C PHE A 62 20.63 0.02 -36.80
N ILE A 63 19.63 0.88 -36.58
CA ILE A 63 18.23 0.46 -36.53
C ILE A 63 17.71 0.14 -37.92
N VAL A 64 18.09 0.92 -38.93
CA VAL A 64 17.74 0.66 -40.33
C VAL A 64 18.32 -0.69 -40.78
N ASP A 65 19.58 -1.00 -40.46
CA ASP A 65 20.20 -2.28 -40.80
C ASP A 65 19.49 -3.49 -40.18
N ILE A 66 19.05 -3.37 -38.91
CA ILE A 66 18.27 -4.42 -38.24
C ILE A 66 16.89 -4.54 -38.90
N ARG A 67 16.20 -3.42 -39.18
CA ARG A 67 14.85 -3.40 -39.75
C ARG A 67 14.80 -3.94 -41.18
N GLU A 68 15.76 -3.57 -42.02
CA GLU A 68 15.84 -4.03 -43.42
C GLU A 68 16.30 -5.49 -43.53
N GLY A 69 16.57 -6.13 -42.39
CA GLY A 69 16.98 -7.54 -42.32
C GLY A 69 18.37 -7.81 -42.87
N LYS A 70 19.18 -6.77 -43.05
CA LYS A 70 20.56 -6.87 -43.56
C LYS A 70 21.50 -7.57 -42.58
N THR A 71 21.17 -7.54 -41.28
CA THR A 71 22.01 -8.11 -40.22
C THR A 71 21.62 -9.53 -39.83
N PHE A 72 20.34 -9.76 -39.53
CA PHE A 72 19.85 -11.03 -38.96
C PHE A 72 18.89 -11.79 -39.88
N GLY A 73 18.70 -11.33 -41.13
CA GLY A 73 17.63 -11.80 -42.02
C GLY A 73 16.31 -11.04 -41.80
N PRO A 74 15.22 -11.42 -42.50
CA PRO A 74 13.96 -10.68 -42.45
C PRO A 74 13.35 -10.60 -41.04
N VAL A 75 12.82 -9.44 -40.65
CA VAL A 75 12.35 -9.14 -39.29
C VAL A 75 10.84 -8.82 -39.29
N ARG A 76 10.09 -9.41 -38.34
CA ARG A 76 8.64 -9.18 -38.15
C ARG A 76 8.34 -8.00 -37.24
N ALA A 77 9.14 -7.82 -36.19
CA ALA A 77 8.99 -6.74 -35.24
C ALA A 77 10.34 -6.34 -34.63
N VAL A 78 10.47 -5.07 -34.28
CA VAL A 78 11.61 -4.52 -33.54
C VAL A 78 11.08 -3.61 -32.46
N LEU A 79 11.67 -3.69 -31.27
CA LEU A 79 11.44 -2.75 -30.20
C LEU A 79 12.78 -2.34 -29.60
N TYR A 80 13.03 -1.05 -29.43
CA TYR A 80 14.23 -0.62 -28.70
C TYR A 80 13.97 0.56 -27.77
N THR A 81 14.84 0.66 -26.77
CA THR A 81 14.93 1.76 -25.82
C THR A 81 16.36 2.29 -25.79
N VAL A 82 16.52 3.60 -25.90
CA VAL A 82 17.80 4.31 -25.73
C VAL A 82 17.96 4.73 -24.26
N GLU A 83 19.09 4.38 -23.67
CA GLU A 83 19.50 4.77 -22.32
C GLU A 83 20.79 5.58 -22.39
N PHE A 84 20.91 6.65 -21.60
CA PHE A 84 22.13 7.43 -21.49
C PHE A 84 22.89 7.01 -20.23
N GLN A 85 23.97 6.22 -20.40
CA GLN A 85 24.78 5.77 -19.26
C GLN A 85 25.56 6.95 -18.63
N LYS A 86 26.13 6.77 -17.43
CA LYS A 86 26.78 7.81 -16.58
C LYS A 86 27.83 8.72 -17.24
N ARG A 87 28.30 8.42 -18.46
CA ARG A 87 29.21 9.26 -19.26
C ARG A 87 28.53 9.99 -20.44
N GLY A 88 27.20 9.92 -20.55
CA GLY A 88 26.40 10.63 -21.54
C GLY A 88 26.20 9.91 -22.87
N LEU A 89 26.90 8.81 -23.17
CA LEU A 89 26.77 8.13 -24.46
C LEU A 89 25.46 7.33 -24.57
N PRO A 90 24.82 7.31 -25.76
CA PRO A 90 23.66 6.47 -26.03
C PRO A 90 24.01 4.98 -25.91
N HIS A 91 23.14 4.25 -25.23
CA HIS A 91 23.17 2.81 -25.10
C HIS A 91 21.81 2.23 -25.44
N ILE A 92 21.72 1.43 -26.49
CA ILE A 92 20.47 0.88 -27.00
C ILE A 92 20.26 -0.50 -26.39
N HIS A 93 19.03 -0.77 -25.94
CA HIS A 93 18.51 -2.10 -25.66
C HIS A 93 17.47 -2.43 -26.73
N CYS A 94 17.72 -3.44 -27.55
CA CYS A 94 16.90 -3.79 -28.70
C CYS A 94 16.41 -5.24 -28.60
N LEU A 95 15.13 -5.47 -28.89
CA LEU A 95 14.47 -6.76 -29.01
C LEU A 95 14.04 -6.96 -30.45
N VAL A 96 14.33 -8.13 -31.00
CA VAL A 96 14.11 -8.45 -32.42
C VAL A 96 13.31 -9.75 -32.56
N TRP A 97 12.30 -9.73 -33.44
CA TRP A 97 11.52 -10.90 -33.86
C TRP A 97 11.85 -11.25 -35.31
N LEU A 98 12.47 -12.40 -35.55
CA LEU A 98 12.87 -12.87 -36.88
C LEU A 98 11.69 -13.48 -37.62
N ALA A 99 11.69 -13.39 -38.96
CA ALA A 99 10.61 -13.94 -39.78
C ALA A 99 10.71 -15.45 -39.99
N THR A 100 11.92 -16.00 -39.88
CA THR A 100 12.28 -17.40 -40.14
C THR A 100 12.29 -18.27 -38.88
N SER A 101 11.98 -17.73 -37.69
CA SER A 101 11.95 -18.51 -36.46
C SER A 101 10.72 -19.43 -36.42
N ASN A 102 10.88 -20.65 -36.92
CA ASN A 102 10.09 -21.77 -36.45
C ASN A 102 10.54 -22.09 -35.02
N SER A 103 9.59 -22.30 -34.13
CA SER A 103 9.66 -22.17 -32.68
C SER A 103 10.54 -23.19 -31.91
N GLU A 104 11.51 -23.84 -32.56
CA GLU A 104 12.39 -24.87 -32.00
C GLU A 104 13.86 -24.41 -31.97
N PHE A 105 14.55 -24.72 -30.87
CA PHE A 105 15.95 -24.37 -30.66
C PHE A 105 16.86 -25.09 -31.68
N ASN A 106 17.77 -24.33 -32.32
CA ASN A 106 18.78 -24.88 -33.22
C ASN A 106 20.14 -24.22 -32.93
N ALA A 107 21.08 -24.98 -32.37
CA ALA A 107 22.41 -24.50 -32.01
C ALA A 107 23.20 -23.96 -33.22
N SER A 108 23.12 -24.61 -34.38
CA SER A 108 23.80 -24.16 -35.60
C SER A 108 23.24 -22.83 -36.12
N ALA A 109 21.92 -22.65 -36.05
CA ALA A 109 21.29 -21.39 -36.44
C ALA A 109 21.71 -20.23 -35.51
N ILE A 110 21.87 -20.50 -34.21
CA ILE A 110 22.34 -19.52 -33.22
C ILE A 110 23.81 -19.19 -33.44
N ASP A 111 24.66 -20.20 -33.65
CA ASP A 111 26.10 -20.03 -33.88
C ASP A 111 26.41 -19.23 -35.16
N ASN A 112 25.51 -19.27 -36.16
CA ASN A 112 25.62 -18.43 -37.35
C ASN A 112 25.37 -16.93 -37.07
N ILE A 113 24.70 -16.61 -35.97
CA ILE A 113 24.33 -15.25 -35.58
C ILE A 113 25.20 -14.73 -34.42
N ILE A 114 25.53 -15.59 -33.45
CA ILE A 114 26.15 -15.25 -32.18
C ILE A 114 27.44 -16.04 -31.99
N CYS A 115 28.54 -15.34 -31.75
CA CYS A 115 29.85 -15.89 -31.41
C CYS A 115 30.24 -15.47 -29.99
N ALA A 116 30.90 -16.37 -29.25
CA ALA A 116 31.47 -16.08 -27.93
C ALA A 116 32.94 -16.56 -27.81
N GLU A 117 33.67 -16.58 -28.93
CA GLU A 117 35.06 -17.03 -29.03
C GLU A 117 35.98 -15.91 -29.52
N ILE A 118 37.27 -16.01 -29.18
CA ILE A 118 38.34 -15.16 -29.69
C ILE A 118 38.71 -15.68 -31.10
N PRO A 119 38.59 -14.87 -32.16
CA PRO A 119 38.94 -15.28 -33.51
C PRO A 119 40.46 -15.47 -33.64
N ASP A 120 40.87 -16.22 -34.65
CA ASP A 120 42.29 -16.45 -34.91
C ASP A 120 42.96 -15.15 -35.40
N VAL A 121 44.07 -14.75 -34.76
CA VAL A 121 44.76 -13.50 -35.08
C VAL A 121 45.33 -13.49 -36.51
N ASN A 122 45.66 -14.65 -37.08
CA ASN A 122 46.21 -14.73 -38.43
C ASN A 122 45.10 -14.80 -39.48
N ALA A 123 43.99 -15.47 -39.18
CA ALA A 123 42.87 -15.60 -40.12
C ALA A 123 41.94 -14.38 -40.13
N ASP A 124 41.72 -13.75 -38.97
CA ASP A 124 40.89 -12.54 -38.82
C ASP A 124 41.53 -11.53 -37.86
N PRO A 125 42.63 -10.84 -38.29
CA PRO A 125 43.33 -9.88 -37.44
C PRO A 125 42.43 -8.75 -36.93
N LEU A 126 41.50 -8.29 -37.79
CA LEU A 126 40.55 -7.23 -37.43
C LEU A 126 39.55 -7.73 -36.37
N GLY A 127 38.97 -8.92 -36.58
CA GLY A 127 38.08 -9.53 -35.59
C GLY A 127 38.78 -9.72 -34.24
N TYR A 128 40.04 -10.16 -34.24
CA TYR A 128 40.82 -10.34 -33.00
C TYR A 128 40.98 -9.02 -32.25
N ALA A 129 41.42 -7.97 -32.94
CA ALA A 129 41.61 -6.65 -32.34
C ALA A 129 40.30 -6.08 -31.76
N LEU A 130 39.18 -6.23 -32.47
CA LEU A 130 37.88 -5.74 -32.02
C LEU A 130 37.31 -6.56 -30.85
N VAL A 131 37.52 -7.88 -30.85
CA VAL A 131 37.10 -8.72 -29.72
C VAL A 131 37.93 -8.38 -28.48
N ASP A 132 39.25 -8.23 -28.61
CA ASP A 132 40.10 -7.77 -27.51
C ASP A 132 39.62 -6.42 -26.96
N GLU A 133 39.47 -5.41 -27.82
CA GLU A 133 39.11 -4.06 -27.37
C GLU A 133 37.72 -4.01 -26.74
N PHE A 134 36.70 -4.55 -27.42
CA PHE A 134 35.31 -4.31 -27.04
C PHE A 134 34.61 -5.49 -26.38
N MET A 135 34.94 -6.74 -26.74
CA MET A 135 34.14 -7.92 -26.35
C MET A 135 34.74 -8.75 -25.23
N ILE A 136 35.87 -8.36 -24.63
CA ILE A 136 36.44 -9.09 -23.49
C ILE A 136 36.01 -8.45 -22.18
N HIS A 137 35.28 -9.22 -21.35
CA HIS A 137 34.97 -8.87 -19.98
C HIS A 137 36.27 -8.71 -19.19
N GLY A 138 36.47 -7.53 -18.60
CA GLY A 138 37.72 -7.21 -17.91
C GLY A 138 38.01 -8.15 -16.73
N PRO A 139 39.28 -8.22 -16.28
CA PRO A 139 39.65 -9.04 -15.13
C PRO A 139 38.81 -8.66 -13.90
N CYS A 140 38.12 -9.64 -13.31
CA CYS A 140 37.27 -9.45 -12.14
C CYS A 140 37.34 -10.67 -11.22
N GLY A 141 36.59 -10.69 -10.13
CA GLY A 141 36.61 -11.81 -9.19
C GLY A 141 37.88 -11.78 -8.34
N THR A 142 38.59 -12.90 -8.33
CA THR A 142 39.88 -13.06 -7.63
C THR A 142 40.96 -12.13 -8.16
N TYR A 143 40.91 -11.82 -9.46
CA TYR A 143 41.87 -10.95 -10.13
C TYR A 143 41.69 -9.47 -9.82
N ASN A 144 40.44 -9.02 -9.60
CA ASN A 144 40.15 -7.63 -9.23
C ASN A 144 38.81 -7.53 -8.50
N LYS A 145 38.87 -7.48 -7.16
CA LYS A 145 37.69 -7.32 -6.29
C LYS A 145 37.07 -5.93 -6.33
N ARG A 146 37.79 -4.92 -6.84
CA ARG A 146 37.32 -3.52 -6.91
C ARG A 146 36.58 -3.19 -8.20
N CYS A 147 36.47 -4.14 -9.13
CA CYS A 147 35.73 -3.95 -10.38
C CYS A 147 34.24 -3.67 -10.12
N ALA A 148 33.66 -2.77 -10.93
CA ALA A 148 32.25 -2.36 -10.80
C ALA A 148 31.24 -3.51 -10.97
N CYS A 149 31.65 -4.62 -11.58
CA CYS A 149 30.82 -5.81 -11.73
C CYS A 149 30.75 -6.68 -10.46
N MET A 150 31.60 -6.46 -9.46
CA MET A 150 31.65 -7.25 -8.23
C MET A 150 30.51 -6.89 -7.27
N LYS A 151 29.76 -7.90 -6.82
CA LYS A 151 28.71 -7.79 -5.79
C LYS A 151 28.83 -8.98 -4.85
N ASN A 152 28.91 -8.74 -3.54
CA ASN A 152 29.08 -9.79 -2.52
C ASN A 152 30.24 -10.76 -2.87
N ASP A 153 31.40 -10.19 -3.22
CA ASP A 153 32.62 -10.93 -3.63
C ASP A 153 32.47 -11.88 -4.84
N LYS A 154 31.37 -11.79 -5.60
CA LYS A 154 31.18 -12.54 -6.86
C LYS A 154 30.91 -11.58 -8.02
N CYS A 155 31.33 -11.97 -9.22
CA CYS A 155 31.00 -11.20 -10.42
C CYS A 155 29.48 -11.29 -10.66
N SER A 156 28.80 -10.15 -10.68
CA SER A 156 27.34 -10.06 -10.92
C SER A 156 26.90 -10.54 -12.32
N LYS A 157 27.85 -10.78 -13.21
CA LYS A 157 27.65 -11.32 -14.57
C LYS A 157 28.10 -12.78 -14.70
N ASN A 158 28.55 -13.39 -13.60
CA ASN A 158 29.05 -14.77 -13.52
C ASN A 158 30.18 -15.03 -14.54
N PHE A 159 31.17 -14.14 -14.58
CA PHE A 159 32.44 -14.35 -15.30
C PHE A 159 33.54 -14.78 -14.31
N PRO A 160 34.53 -15.58 -14.75
CA PRO A 160 34.61 -16.24 -16.06
C PRO A 160 33.52 -17.31 -16.25
N LYS A 161 33.09 -17.53 -17.49
CA LYS A 161 32.15 -18.61 -17.86
C LYS A 161 32.84 -19.97 -17.86
N THR A 162 32.10 -21.05 -18.06
CA THR A 162 32.67 -22.38 -18.33
C THR A 162 32.93 -22.53 -19.83
N PHE A 163 33.93 -23.34 -20.19
CA PHE A 163 34.09 -23.79 -21.57
C PHE A 163 32.92 -24.68 -21.98
N GLN A 164 32.59 -24.65 -23.27
CA GLN A 164 31.52 -25.44 -23.88
C GLN A 164 31.85 -25.69 -25.35
N ASP A 165 31.77 -26.95 -25.79
CA ASP A 165 32.10 -27.31 -27.17
C ASP A 165 30.98 -27.01 -28.17
N GLU A 166 29.74 -26.92 -27.68
CA GLU A 166 28.54 -26.59 -28.48
C GLU A 166 27.59 -25.66 -27.71
N THR A 167 26.74 -24.95 -28.46
CA THR A 167 25.71 -24.09 -27.87
C THR A 167 24.52 -24.94 -27.39
N ILE A 168 24.19 -24.84 -26.11
CA ILE A 168 23.11 -25.61 -25.47
C ILE A 168 22.13 -24.71 -24.73
N ILE A 169 20.96 -25.24 -24.37
CA ILE A 169 20.05 -24.63 -23.39
C ILE A 169 20.20 -25.40 -22.07
N ASP A 170 20.41 -24.68 -20.97
CA ASP A 170 20.48 -25.29 -19.64
C ASP A 170 19.10 -25.69 -19.09
N ASN A 171 19.08 -26.40 -17.96
CA ASN A 171 17.85 -26.87 -17.30
C ASN A 171 16.89 -25.73 -16.87
N PHE A 172 17.35 -24.47 -16.89
CA PHE A 172 16.58 -23.29 -16.53
C PHE A 172 16.19 -22.45 -17.76
N GLY A 173 16.51 -22.91 -18.97
CA GLY A 173 16.21 -22.21 -20.20
C GLY A 173 17.19 -21.10 -20.57
N PHE A 174 18.41 -21.04 -20.03
CA PHE A 174 19.42 -20.09 -20.49
C PHE A 174 20.28 -20.71 -21.59
N THR A 175 20.53 -19.94 -22.65
CA THR A 175 21.47 -20.33 -23.70
C THR A 175 22.90 -20.22 -23.18
N ILE A 176 23.62 -21.34 -23.17
CA ILE A 176 25.05 -21.39 -22.92
C ILE A 176 25.74 -21.51 -24.28
N TYR A 177 26.41 -20.44 -24.70
CA TYR A 177 27.08 -20.37 -26.00
C TYR A 177 28.36 -21.20 -26.03
N LYS A 178 28.67 -21.74 -27.21
CA LYS A 178 29.94 -22.37 -27.53
C LYS A 178 31.12 -21.46 -27.20
N ARG A 179 32.07 -22.01 -26.43
CA ARG A 179 33.32 -21.42 -25.94
C ARG A 179 34.36 -22.54 -25.84
N ARG A 180 35.05 -22.87 -26.94
CA ARG A 180 36.04 -23.94 -26.92
C ARG A 180 37.28 -23.56 -26.14
N ASP A 181 37.93 -24.54 -25.53
CA ASP A 181 39.27 -24.37 -24.98
C ASP A 181 40.31 -24.61 -26.09
N ASP A 182 40.52 -23.60 -26.93
CA ASP A 182 41.43 -23.67 -28.07
C ASP A 182 42.79 -22.99 -27.78
N GLY A 183 43.08 -22.69 -26.51
CA GLY A 183 44.32 -22.06 -26.07
C GLY A 183 44.46 -20.57 -26.44
N ARG A 184 43.48 -19.98 -27.13
CA ARG A 184 43.49 -18.57 -27.50
C ARG A 184 43.20 -17.66 -26.32
N SER A 185 43.86 -16.51 -26.30
CA SER A 185 43.72 -15.54 -25.23
C SER A 185 44.13 -14.13 -25.64
N VAL A 186 43.64 -13.15 -24.90
CA VAL A 186 44.09 -11.76 -24.95
C VAL A 186 44.76 -11.36 -23.63
N LEU A 187 45.60 -10.32 -23.65
CA LEU A 187 46.26 -9.80 -22.45
C LEU A 187 45.62 -8.47 -22.03
N LYS A 188 44.89 -8.45 -20.91
CA LYS A 188 44.34 -7.21 -20.33
C LYS A 188 44.91 -6.95 -18.94
N ASN A 189 45.55 -5.79 -18.76
CA ASN A 189 46.15 -5.37 -17.49
C ASN A 189 47.12 -6.43 -16.89
N GLY A 190 47.93 -7.08 -17.73
CA GLY A 190 48.86 -8.13 -17.32
C GLY A 190 48.23 -9.50 -17.04
N ILE A 191 46.92 -9.66 -17.26
CA ILE A 191 46.18 -10.91 -17.01
C ILE A 191 45.74 -11.52 -18.34
N ARG A 192 46.03 -12.80 -18.51
CA ARG A 192 45.66 -13.59 -19.70
C ARG A 192 44.21 -14.04 -19.57
N LEU A 193 43.35 -13.60 -20.51
CA LEU A 193 41.93 -13.92 -20.55
C LEU A 193 41.62 -14.73 -21.79
N ASP A 194 40.94 -15.86 -21.62
CA ASP A 194 40.56 -16.81 -22.68
C ASP A 194 39.07 -16.67 -23.07
N ASN A 195 38.57 -17.62 -23.87
CA ASN A 195 37.18 -17.66 -24.34
C ASN A 195 36.13 -17.62 -23.20
N LYS A 196 36.48 -17.92 -21.94
CA LYS A 196 35.54 -17.79 -20.80
C LYS A 196 35.20 -16.34 -20.47
N SER A 197 35.97 -15.37 -20.99
CA SER A 197 35.80 -13.94 -20.72
C SER A 197 35.14 -13.18 -21.88
N VAL A 198 34.85 -13.84 -23.01
CA VAL A 198 34.26 -13.20 -24.19
C VAL A 198 32.76 -12.89 -23.97
N VAL A 199 32.32 -11.71 -24.35
CA VAL A 199 30.92 -11.30 -24.38
C VAL A 199 30.30 -11.78 -25.72
N PRO A 200 29.12 -12.44 -25.70
CA PRO A 200 28.46 -12.89 -26.93
C PRO A 200 28.17 -11.74 -27.90
N HIS A 201 28.56 -11.90 -29.16
CA HIS A 201 28.49 -10.82 -30.16
C HIS A 201 28.23 -11.35 -31.57
N ASN A 202 27.87 -10.44 -32.47
CA ASN A 202 27.82 -10.74 -33.90
C ASN A 202 29.03 -10.10 -34.60
N MET A 203 29.84 -10.89 -35.29
CA MET A 203 31.10 -10.43 -35.88
C MET A 203 30.91 -9.36 -36.96
N SER A 204 29.86 -9.47 -37.77
CA SER A 204 29.54 -8.50 -38.83
C SER A 204 29.15 -7.13 -38.25
N LEU A 205 28.33 -7.12 -37.19
CA LEU A 205 28.00 -5.90 -36.46
C LEU A 205 29.24 -5.29 -35.79
N LEU A 206 30.07 -6.12 -35.17
CA LEU A 206 31.28 -5.66 -34.50
C LEU A 206 32.24 -4.96 -35.47
N LYS A 207 32.49 -5.57 -36.65
CA LYS A 207 33.33 -4.99 -37.72
C LYS A 207 32.74 -3.74 -38.35
N LYS A 208 31.41 -3.68 -38.51
CA LYS A 208 30.73 -2.51 -39.11
C LYS A 208 30.76 -1.30 -38.19
N TYR A 209 30.50 -1.50 -36.90
CA TYR A 209 30.27 -0.42 -35.95
C TYR A 209 31.44 -0.14 -35.01
N ASN A 210 32.46 -1.02 -34.94
CA ASN A 210 33.63 -0.85 -34.06
C ASN A 210 33.23 -0.42 -32.64
N ALA A 211 32.28 -1.12 -32.04
CA ALA A 211 31.62 -0.70 -30.81
C ALA A 211 31.30 -1.89 -29.90
N HIS A 212 30.97 -1.62 -28.63
CA HIS A 212 30.56 -2.69 -27.72
C HIS A 212 29.12 -3.13 -28.02
N ILE A 213 28.95 -4.25 -28.73
CA ILE A 213 27.67 -4.85 -29.11
C ILE A 213 27.53 -6.26 -28.53
N ASN A 214 26.59 -6.45 -27.60
CA ASN A 214 26.27 -7.77 -27.06
C ASN A 214 25.00 -8.31 -27.72
N VAL A 215 25.03 -9.54 -28.22
CA VAL A 215 23.88 -10.21 -28.83
C VAL A 215 23.59 -11.49 -28.07
N GLU A 216 22.38 -11.59 -27.51
CA GLU A 216 21.91 -12.75 -26.76
C GLU A 216 20.66 -13.36 -27.40
N TRP A 217 20.57 -14.68 -27.42
CA TRP A 217 19.36 -15.43 -27.71
C TRP A 217 18.35 -15.32 -26.56
N CYS A 218 17.11 -14.97 -26.87
CA CYS A 218 16.03 -14.85 -25.90
C CYS A 218 15.23 -16.16 -25.77
N ASN A 219 15.12 -16.69 -24.56
CA ASN A 219 14.22 -17.82 -24.28
C ASN A 219 12.84 -17.34 -23.79
N LYS A 220 11.79 -18.10 -24.16
CA LYS A 220 10.37 -17.93 -23.81
C LYS A 220 10.16 -17.65 -22.31
N THR A 221 10.85 -18.37 -21.42
CA THR A 221 10.69 -18.27 -19.95
C THR A 221 11.22 -16.96 -19.37
N ASN A 222 12.19 -16.33 -20.03
CA ASN A 222 12.86 -15.12 -19.53
C ASN A 222 12.38 -13.82 -20.20
N MET A 223 11.47 -13.91 -21.17
CA MET A 223 10.92 -12.77 -21.92
C MET A 223 10.46 -11.62 -21.00
N ILE A 224 9.67 -11.92 -19.97
CA ILE A 224 9.10 -10.92 -19.05
C ILE A 224 10.22 -10.18 -18.30
N LYS A 225 11.29 -10.87 -17.94
CA LYS A 225 12.46 -10.29 -17.27
C LYS A 225 13.18 -9.30 -18.19
N TYR A 226 13.37 -9.60 -19.46
CA TYR A 226 14.02 -8.69 -20.41
C TYR A 226 13.13 -7.47 -20.72
N LEU A 227 11.85 -7.69 -20.99
CA LEU A 227 10.88 -6.61 -21.21
C LEU A 227 10.82 -5.68 -20.00
N PHE A 228 10.69 -6.23 -18.79
CA PHE A 228 10.56 -5.42 -17.58
C PHE A 228 11.86 -4.69 -17.20
N LYS A 229 13.02 -5.35 -17.34
CA LYS A 229 14.31 -4.80 -16.93
C LYS A 229 14.80 -3.68 -17.85
N TYR A 230 14.58 -3.79 -19.15
CA TYR A 230 15.22 -2.92 -20.14
C TYR A 230 14.28 -1.89 -20.76
N ILE A 231 12.97 -2.14 -20.83
CA ILE A 231 12.00 -1.11 -21.24
C ILE A 231 11.87 -0.03 -20.16
N ASN A 232 11.99 -0.41 -18.88
CA ASN A 232 11.86 0.53 -17.76
C ASN A 232 13.19 1.18 -17.34
N LYS A 233 14.28 0.94 -18.07
CA LYS A 233 15.60 1.47 -17.70
C LYS A 233 15.67 2.94 -18.14
N GLY A 234 15.74 3.84 -17.15
CA GLY A 234 15.76 5.29 -17.34
C GLY A 234 16.87 5.95 -16.52
N SER A 235 16.98 7.27 -16.61
CA SER A 235 18.10 8.00 -15.98
C SER A 235 18.15 7.84 -14.46
N ASP A 236 19.37 7.91 -13.92
CA ASP A 236 19.65 7.81 -12.48
C ASP A 236 18.85 8.86 -11.69
N ARG A 237 18.20 8.43 -10.60
CA ARG A 237 17.45 9.32 -9.70
C ARG A 237 18.34 9.77 -8.56
N ALA A 238 18.51 11.07 -8.39
CA ALA A 238 19.09 11.65 -7.18
C ALA A 238 17.99 11.69 -6.10
N LYS A 239 18.28 11.19 -4.89
CA LYS A 239 17.32 11.13 -3.77
C LYS A 239 17.65 12.10 -2.63
N GLU A 240 18.63 12.97 -2.81
CA GLU A 240 18.99 13.95 -1.79
C GLU A 240 18.19 15.23 -1.97
N TYR A 241 17.18 15.39 -1.11
CA TYR A 241 16.40 16.61 -0.85
C TYR A 241 15.42 17.15 -1.91
N ILE A 242 15.55 16.81 -3.20
CA ILE A 242 14.59 17.15 -4.25
C ILE A 242 14.34 15.90 -5.10
N ASP A 243 13.09 15.51 -5.34
CA ASP A 243 12.74 14.43 -6.28
C ASP A 243 12.85 14.98 -7.72
N ALA A 244 14.09 15.27 -8.13
CA ALA A 244 14.44 15.79 -9.44
C ALA A 244 15.12 14.70 -10.28
N ARG A 245 14.75 14.65 -11.56
CA ARG A 245 15.38 13.74 -12.51
C ARG A 245 16.60 14.42 -13.10
N TYR A 246 17.78 13.82 -12.91
CA TYR A 246 18.97 14.24 -13.63
C TYR A 246 18.84 13.78 -15.09
N LEU A 247 18.90 14.75 -16.02
CA LEU A 247 19.09 14.51 -17.44
C LEU A 247 20.56 14.79 -17.75
N SER A 248 21.24 13.85 -18.39
CA SER A 248 22.57 14.14 -18.93
C SER A 248 22.43 15.18 -20.06
N THR A 249 23.49 15.94 -20.33
CA THR A 249 23.51 16.90 -21.45
C THR A 249 23.11 16.24 -22.76
N CYS A 250 23.56 15.01 -23.00
CA CYS A 250 23.20 14.24 -24.19
C CYS A 250 21.72 13.85 -24.22
N GLU A 251 21.13 13.43 -23.09
CA GLU A 251 19.68 13.14 -23.02
C GLU A 251 18.84 14.41 -23.23
N ALA A 252 19.30 15.56 -22.70
CA ALA A 252 18.61 16.84 -22.88
C ALA A 252 18.60 17.27 -24.34
N VAL A 253 19.75 17.21 -25.03
CA VAL A 253 19.85 17.51 -26.46
C VAL A 253 19.01 16.54 -27.30
N TRP A 254 19.03 15.24 -26.98
CA TRP A 254 18.19 14.23 -27.65
C TRP A 254 16.70 14.56 -27.58
N ARG A 255 16.24 15.08 -26.43
CA ARG A 255 14.85 15.52 -26.24
C ARG A 255 14.52 16.83 -26.94
N ILE A 256 15.45 17.80 -26.95
CA ILE A 256 15.28 19.09 -27.64
C ILE A 256 15.13 18.88 -29.14
N LEU A 257 15.86 17.92 -29.70
CA LEU A 257 15.79 17.55 -31.11
C LEU A 257 14.65 16.57 -31.43
N GLU A 258 13.78 16.29 -30.45
CA GLU A 258 12.60 15.42 -30.58
C GLU A 258 12.89 13.99 -31.05
N PHE A 259 14.08 13.46 -30.78
CA PHE A 259 14.42 12.09 -31.13
C PHE A 259 13.71 11.08 -30.22
N ASP A 260 13.21 10.02 -30.82
CA ASP A 260 12.53 8.94 -30.10
C ASP A 260 13.49 8.20 -29.16
N ILE A 261 13.13 8.14 -27.88
CA ILE A 261 13.83 7.29 -26.89
C ILE A 261 13.34 5.84 -26.97
N HIS A 262 12.08 5.65 -27.38
CA HIS A 262 11.49 4.33 -27.58
C HIS A 262 10.93 4.25 -28.98
N TYR A 263 11.28 3.19 -29.67
CA TYR A 263 10.77 2.89 -30.99
C TYR A 263 10.19 1.49 -31.02
N ARG A 264 9.19 1.31 -31.87
CA ARG A 264 8.57 0.01 -32.12
C ARG A 264 8.04 -0.07 -33.54
N THR A 265 8.22 -1.22 -34.15
CA THR A 265 7.55 -1.62 -35.40
C THR A 265 7.04 -3.05 -35.24
N PRO A 266 5.79 -3.36 -35.62
CA PRO A 266 4.76 -2.46 -36.12
C PRO A 266 4.23 -1.49 -35.05
N SER A 267 3.51 -0.45 -35.47
CA SER A 267 2.90 0.52 -34.55
C SER A 267 1.77 -0.10 -33.73
N VAL A 268 1.61 0.38 -32.48
CA VAL A 268 0.57 -0.10 -31.55
C VAL A 268 -0.49 0.99 -31.38
N GLU A 269 -1.72 0.68 -31.77
CA GLU A 269 -2.91 1.54 -31.65
C GLU A 269 -3.63 1.25 -30.31
N ARG A 270 -3.78 2.27 -29.47
CA ARG A 270 -4.26 2.11 -28.08
C ARG A 270 -5.76 2.36 -28.01
N LEU A 271 -6.52 1.31 -27.75
CA LEU A 271 -7.98 1.29 -27.82
C LEU A 271 -8.59 1.53 -26.44
N THR A 272 -9.42 2.56 -26.32
CA THR A 272 -10.19 2.86 -25.10
C THR A 272 -11.36 1.90 -24.92
N VAL A 273 -11.66 1.57 -23.66
CA VAL A 273 -12.83 0.75 -23.27
C VAL A 273 -13.58 1.47 -22.14
N HIS A 274 -14.91 1.43 -22.19
CA HIS A 274 -15.79 2.00 -21.18
C HIS A 274 -17.16 1.31 -21.23
N LEU A 275 -17.86 1.33 -20.09
CA LEU A 275 -19.26 0.92 -20.02
C LEU A 275 -20.17 1.93 -20.73
N PRO A 276 -21.44 1.57 -21.05
CA PRO A 276 -22.40 2.49 -21.65
C PRO A 276 -22.50 3.80 -20.86
N GLY A 277 -22.31 4.94 -21.52
CA GLY A 277 -22.39 6.27 -20.91
C GLY A 277 -21.24 6.64 -19.95
N MET A 278 -20.23 5.77 -19.77
CA MET A 278 -19.09 6.01 -18.86
C MET A 278 -17.80 6.40 -19.61
N ASN A 279 -17.90 7.02 -20.78
CA ASN A 279 -16.74 7.51 -21.53
C ASN A 279 -16.16 8.80 -20.94
N TYR A 280 -14.84 8.95 -21.02
CA TYR A 280 -14.17 10.20 -20.67
C TYR A 280 -14.35 11.24 -21.77
N VAL A 281 -14.78 12.44 -21.39
CA VAL A 281 -14.88 13.61 -22.28
C VAL A 281 -13.86 14.65 -21.80
N ARG A 282 -12.98 15.09 -22.70
CA ARG A 282 -12.08 16.22 -22.43
C ARG A 282 -12.78 17.51 -22.83
N TYR A 283 -12.73 18.51 -21.97
CA TYR A 283 -13.29 19.84 -22.20
C TYR A 283 -12.31 20.89 -21.66
N GLU A 284 -12.35 22.08 -22.26
CA GLU A 284 -11.60 23.22 -21.76
C GLU A 284 -12.35 23.84 -20.56
N PRO A 285 -11.65 24.43 -19.57
CA PRO A 285 -12.30 25.04 -18.40
C PRO A 285 -13.33 26.13 -18.74
N SER A 286 -13.21 26.75 -19.92
CA SER A 286 -14.12 27.79 -20.42
C SER A 286 -15.30 27.24 -21.24
N ALA A 287 -15.38 25.94 -21.50
CA ALA A 287 -16.42 25.34 -22.33
C ALA A 287 -17.77 25.27 -21.58
N THR A 288 -18.85 25.61 -22.28
CA THR A 288 -20.21 25.51 -21.74
C THR A 288 -20.74 24.09 -21.81
N LEU A 289 -21.70 23.73 -20.94
CA LEU A 289 -22.30 22.40 -20.94
C LEU A 289 -22.97 22.05 -22.28
N THR A 290 -23.59 23.02 -22.94
CA THR A 290 -24.23 22.85 -24.26
C THR A 290 -23.19 22.49 -25.32
N GLU A 291 -22.07 23.22 -25.37
CA GLU A 291 -20.97 22.93 -26.30
C GLU A 291 -20.36 21.53 -26.05
N ILE A 292 -20.26 21.12 -24.78
CA ILE A 292 -19.74 19.79 -24.40
C ILE A 292 -20.71 18.68 -24.87
N LEU A 293 -22.02 18.86 -24.66
CA LEU A 293 -23.04 17.89 -25.07
C LEU A 293 -23.19 17.81 -26.59
N GLU A 294 -22.99 18.92 -27.30
CA GLU A 294 -23.04 18.95 -28.76
C GLU A 294 -21.77 18.41 -29.42
N SER A 295 -20.65 18.44 -28.70
CA SER A 295 -19.34 18.00 -29.19
C SER A 295 -19.33 16.56 -29.71
N PRO A 296 -18.77 16.32 -30.92
CA PRO A 296 -18.51 14.97 -31.42
C PRO A 296 -17.65 14.12 -30.47
N ALA A 297 -16.81 14.75 -29.66
CA ALA A 297 -15.96 14.08 -28.67
C ALA A 297 -16.76 13.46 -27.51
N ALA A 298 -17.93 14.00 -27.18
CA ALA A 298 -18.83 13.43 -26.19
C ALA A 298 -19.68 12.27 -26.76
N LYS A 299 -19.94 12.28 -28.07
CA LYS A 299 -20.89 11.37 -28.75
C LYS A 299 -20.28 10.10 -29.32
N SER A 300 -19.04 10.15 -29.81
CA SER A 300 -18.40 9.00 -30.48
C SER A 300 -17.05 8.68 -29.85
N THR A 301 -16.76 7.44 -29.50
CA THR A 301 -15.44 6.93 -29.08
C THR A 301 -14.92 5.91 -30.09
N MET A 302 -13.66 5.46 -29.97
CA MET A 302 -13.14 4.39 -30.81
C MET A 302 -14.00 3.11 -30.73
N LEU A 303 -14.57 2.83 -29.55
CA LEU A 303 -15.43 1.67 -29.29
C LEU A 303 -16.82 1.85 -29.93
N THR A 304 -17.47 3.00 -29.76
CA THR A 304 -18.79 3.22 -30.37
C THR A 304 -18.70 3.40 -31.88
N ALA A 305 -17.60 3.95 -32.40
CA ALA A 305 -17.34 3.99 -33.83
C ALA A 305 -17.04 2.61 -34.42
N TRP A 306 -16.52 1.66 -33.63
CA TRP A 306 -16.38 0.26 -34.08
C TRP A 306 -17.74 -0.40 -34.28
N PHE A 307 -18.70 -0.14 -33.38
CA PHE A 307 -20.10 -0.56 -33.55
C PHE A 307 -20.73 0.01 -34.82
N ASP A 308 -20.52 1.30 -35.07
CA ASP A 308 -21.00 1.99 -36.27
C ASP A 308 -20.37 1.41 -37.55
N ALA A 309 -19.06 1.15 -37.54
CA ALA A 309 -18.36 0.51 -38.65
C ALA A 309 -18.89 -0.91 -38.93
N ASN A 310 -19.15 -1.72 -37.89
CA ASN A 310 -19.77 -3.05 -38.03
C ASN A 310 -21.19 -2.98 -38.60
N SER A 311 -21.92 -1.91 -38.31
CA SER A 311 -23.27 -1.70 -38.84
C SER A 311 -23.22 -1.37 -40.34
N LYS A 312 -22.28 -0.51 -40.75
CA LYS A 312 -22.15 0.02 -42.12
C LYS A 312 -21.39 -0.89 -43.08
N HIS A 313 -20.41 -1.64 -42.60
CA HIS A 313 -19.48 -2.40 -43.45
C HIS A 313 -19.47 -3.88 -43.08
N SER A 314 -19.83 -4.76 -44.02
CA SER A 314 -19.76 -6.21 -43.82
C SER A 314 -18.34 -6.68 -43.49
N ARG A 315 -17.33 -6.06 -44.10
CA ARG A 315 -15.90 -6.30 -43.85
C ARG A 315 -15.40 -5.79 -42.49
N ALA A 316 -16.18 -5.06 -41.71
CA ALA A 316 -15.79 -4.77 -40.33
C ALA A 316 -16.09 -5.97 -39.40
N ARG A 317 -17.08 -6.79 -39.76
CA ARG A 317 -17.69 -7.78 -38.88
C ARG A 317 -16.83 -9.01 -38.58
N HIS A 318 -15.76 -9.27 -39.33
CA HIS A 318 -14.87 -10.41 -39.12
C HIS A 318 -13.73 -10.14 -38.12
N LEU A 319 -13.59 -8.88 -37.66
CA LEU A 319 -12.55 -8.44 -36.74
C LEU A 319 -13.11 -8.24 -35.33
N THR A 320 -12.31 -8.59 -34.33
CA THR A 320 -12.56 -8.18 -32.93
C THR A 320 -12.23 -6.70 -32.78
N TYR A 321 -12.71 -6.05 -31.71
CA TYR A 321 -12.32 -4.67 -31.43
C TYR A 321 -10.79 -4.52 -31.33
N CYS A 322 -10.12 -5.51 -30.70
CA CYS A 322 -8.67 -5.50 -30.55
C CYS A 322 -7.91 -5.69 -31.88
N ASP A 323 -8.47 -6.44 -32.82
CA ASP A 323 -7.86 -6.70 -34.13
C ASP A 323 -8.22 -5.65 -35.17
N PHE A 324 -9.17 -4.76 -34.87
CA PHE A 324 -9.67 -3.76 -35.81
C PHE A 324 -8.58 -2.88 -36.45
N PRO A 325 -7.55 -2.41 -35.70
CA PRO A 325 -6.45 -1.63 -36.27
C PRO A 325 -5.59 -2.34 -37.32
N LYS A 326 -5.77 -3.65 -37.54
CA LYS A 326 -5.08 -4.41 -38.59
C LYS A 326 -5.54 -4.03 -39.99
N GLU A 327 -6.83 -3.71 -40.16
CA GLU A 327 -7.43 -3.36 -41.46
C GLU A 327 -8.03 -1.94 -41.51
N TRP A 328 -8.22 -1.32 -40.34
CA TRP A 328 -8.88 -0.02 -40.21
C TRP A 328 -7.98 0.97 -39.48
N SER A 329 -8.01 2.23 -39.90
CA SER A 329 -7.29 3.33 -39.26
C SER A 329 -8.26 4.32 -38.61
N TRP A 330 -7.95 4.73 -37.39
CA TRP A 330 -8.73 5.74 -36.67
C TRP A 330 -8.47 7.13 -37.24
N ASP A 331 -9.53 7.81 -37.68
CA ASP A 331 -9.52 9.22 -38.02
C ASP A 331 -9.98 10.04 -36.81
N ALA A 332 -9.03 10.69 -36.15
CA ALA A 332 -9.31 11.48 -34.95
C ALA A 332 -10.14 12.74 -35.24
N SER A 333 -10.03 13.31 -36.44
CA SER A 333 -10.74 14.54 -36.83
C SER A 333 -12.23 14.26 -37.05
N HIS A 334 -12.54 13.16 -37.73
CA HIS A 334 -13.94 12.76 -38.01
C HIS A 334 -14.49 11.75 -37.01
N ARG A 335 -13.66 11.28 -36.07
CA ARG A 335 -13.99 10.28 -35.04
C ARG A 335 -14.63 9.01 -35.60
N CYS A 336 -14.08 8.52 -36.71
CA CYS A 336 -14.56 7.34 -37.40
C CYS A 336 -13.39 6.43 -37.80
N TRP A 337 -13.71 5.18 -38.13
CA TRP A 337 -12.75 4.25 -38.68
C TRP A 337 -12.78 4.30 -40.21
N ARG A 338 -11.62 4.49 -40.82
CA ARG A 338 -11.44 4.46 -42.29
C ARG A 338 -10.65 3.22 -42.70
N GLN A 339 -11.05 2.59 -43.79
CA GLN A 339 -10.31 1.48 -44.38
C GLN A 339 -9.02 2.04 -45.05
N LYS A 340 -7.85 1.45 -44.76
CA LYS A 340 -6.55 1.87 -45.31
C LYS A 340 -5.71 0.69 -45.79
N THR A 341 -4.85 0.95 -46.77
CA THR A 341 -3.67 0.19 -47.24
C THR A 341 -2.40 0.98 -46.83
N PRO A 342 -1.22 0.40 -46.43
CA PRO A 342 -0.79 -1.00 -46.33
C PRO A 342 -0.14 -1.43 -44.97
N ASP A 343 0.06 -0.53 -44.00
CA ASP A 343 0.81 -0.83 -42.76
C ASP A 343 -0.12 -1.26 -41.61
N ALA A 344 -0.18 -2.57 -41.34
CA ALA A 344 -0.98 -3.14 -40.26
C ALA A 344 -0.51 -2.66 -38.88
N LYS A 345 -1.43 -2.13 -38.07
CA LYS A 345 -1.17 -1.77 -36.66
C LYS A 345 -1.63 -2.88 -35.73
N ILE A 346 -0.98 -2.98 -34.57
CA ILE A 346 -1.42 -3.86 -33.49
C ILE A 346 -2.36 -3.08 -32.58
N GLY A 347 -3.62 -3.51 -32.45
CA GLY A 347 -4.52 -2.94 -31.47
C GLY A 347 -4.22 -3.42 -30.05
N ARG A 348 -4.26 -2.51 -29.09
CA ARG A 348 -4.10 -2.77 -27.65
C ARG A 348 -5.21 -2.10 -26.88
N ILE A 349 -6.12 -2.90 -26.31
CA ILE A 349 -7.11 -2.38 -25.36
C ILE A 349 -6.42 -2.05 -24.04
N TYR A 350 -6.75 -0.90 -23.44
CA TYR A 350 -6.23 -0.53 -22.12
C TYR A 350 -6.45 -1.65 -21.10
N TYR A 351 -5.48 -1.77 -20.18
CA TYR A 351 -5.60 -2.71 -19.07
C TYR A 351 -6.76 -2.28 -18.16
N VAL A 352 -7.58 -3.26 -17.77
CA VAL A 352 -8.66 -3.10 -16.79
C VAL A 352 -8.42 -4.13 -15.71
N HIS A 353 -8.42 -3.69 -14.45
CA HIS A 353 -8.19 -4.57 -13.30
C HIS A 353 -9.44 -5.43 -13.02
N PRO A 354 -9.33 -6.69 -12.59
CA PRO A 354 -10.48 -7.56 -12.27
C PRO A 354 -11.49 -6.94 -11.28
N THR A 355 -11.01 -6.13 -10.32
CA THR A 355 -11.89 -5.43 -9.36
C THR A 355 -12.77 -4.34 -9.99
N ALA A 356 -12.51 -3.95 -11.24
CA ALA A 356 -13.37 -3.03 -12.00
C ALA A 356 -14.69 -3.69 -12.46
N GLY A 357 -14.92 -4.96 -12.09
CA GLY A 357 -16.19 -5.66 -12.26
C GLY A 357 -16.60 -5.77 -13.73
N GLU A 358 -17.79 -5.26 -14.07
CA GLU A 358 -18.36 -5.34 -15.43
C GLU A 358 -17.46 -4.80 -16.53
N LEU A 359 -16.64 -3.78 -16.25
CA LEU A 359 -15.69 -3.22 -17.22
C LEU A 359 -14.58 -4.24 -17.58
N TYR A 360 -14.17 -5.08 -16.63
CA TYR A 360 -13.17 -6.13 -16.85
C TYR A 360 -13.74 -7.22 -17.77
N TYR A 361 -14.95 -7.69 -17.49
CA TYR A 361 -15.61 -8.70 -18.31
C TYR A 361 -15.93 -8.18 -19.72
N LEU A 362 -16.34 -6.90 -19.85
CA LEU A 362 -16.47 -6.25 -21.15
C LEU A 362 -15.14 -6.27 -21.93
N ARG A 363 -14.03 -5.91 -21.29
CA ARG A 363 -12.69 -5.98 -21.93
C ARG A 363 -12.37 -7.40 -22.41
N MET A 364 -12.67 -8.43 -21.62
CA MET A 364 -12.46 -9.83 -22.03
C MET A 364 -13.28 -10.18 -23.28
N LEU A 365 -14.56 -9.81 -23.29
CA LEU A 365 -15.44 -10.08 -24.44
C LEU A 365 -14.99 -9.33 -25.70
N LEU A 366 -14.47 -8.09 -25.58
CA LEU A 366 -13.94 -7.32 -26.71
C LEU A 366 -12.70 -7.95 -27.38
N MET A 367 -12.03 -8.88 -26.70
CA MET A 367 -10.93 -9.65 -27.27
C MET A 367 -11.39 -10.81 -28.16
N ILE A 368 -12.67 -11.21 -28.08
CA ILE A 368 -13.19 -12.43 -28.72
C ILE A 368 -14.41 -12.18 -29.61
N VAL A 369 -15.28 -11.23 -29.25
CA VAL A 369 -16.51 -10.96 -29.98
C VAL A 369 -16.18 -10.17 -31.24
N LYS A 370 -16.75 -10.62 -32.35
CA LYS A 370 -16.62 -10.02 -33.68
C LYS A 370 -17.97 -9.47 -34.14
N GLY A 371 -17.95 -8.40 -34.91
CA GLY A 371 -19.15 -7.87 -35.58
C GLY A 371 -20.25 -7.32 -34.68
N ALA A 372 -19.97 -7.03 -33.41
CA ALA A 372 -20.93 -6.39 -32.52
C ALA A 372 -21.31 -4.99 -33.04
N THR A 373 -22.60 -4.69 -33.11
CA THR A 373 -23.15 -3.39 -33.52
C THR A 373 -23.60 -2.54 -32.34
N ASN A 374 -23.54 -3.08 -31.13
CA ASN A 374 -23.88 -2.41 -29.89
C ASN A 374 -23.36 -3.23 -28.68
N TYR A 375 -23.56 -2.72 -27.46
CA TYR A 375 -23.15 -3.41 -26.22
C TYR A 375 -23.92 -4.71 -25.93
N ALA A 376 -25.19 -4.82 -26.34
CA ALA A 376 -25.97 -6.03 -26.13
C ALA A 376 -25.44 -7.20 -26.97
N ASP A 377 -24.98 -6.94 -28.20
CA ASP A 377 -24.34 -7.94 -29.05
C ASP A 377 -23.09 -8.54 -28.40
N ILE A 378 -22.30 -7.73 -27.67
CA ILE A 378 -21.11 -8.21 -26.93
C ILE A 378 -21.49 -9.27 -25.89
N ARG A 379 -22.59 -9.06 -25.17
CA ARG A 379 -23.08 -9.99 -24.14
C ARG A 379 -24.08 -11.02 -24.69
N THR A 380 -24.17 -11.20 -26.01
CA THR A 380 -25.02 -12.21 -26.64
C THR A 380 -24.21 -13.46 -26.96
N PHE A 381 -24.64 -14.64 -26.51
CA PHE A 381 -24.00 -15.93 -26.81
C PHE A 381 -25.05 -17.03 -26.98
N ASN A 382 -24.87 -17.90 -27.97
CA ASN A 382 -25.83 -18.95 -28.32
C ASN A 382 -27.29 -18.43 -28.43
N ASN A 383 -27.48 -17.32 -29.16
CA ASN A 383 -28.76 -16.64 -29.35
C ASN A 383 -29.45 -16.15 -28.06
N LYS A 384 -28.73 -16.08 -26.93
CA LYS A 384 -29.22 -15.54 -25.66
C LYS A 384 -28.45 -14.28 -25.28
N VAL A 385 -29.18 -13.20 -24.98
CA VAL A 385 -28.61 -11.97 -24.42
C VAL A 385 -28.52 -12.12 -22.91
N TYR A 386 -27.32 -12.02 -22.34
CA TYR A 386 -27.10 -12.14 -20.90
C TYR A 386 -27.25 -10.79 -20.20
N ASN A 387 -27.64 -10.77 -18.92
CA ASN A 387 -27.90 -9.53 -18.18
C ASN A 387 -26.61 -8.75 -17.88
N THR A 388 -25.49 -9.45 -17.73
CA THR A 388 -24.18 -8.86 -17.42
C THR A 388 -23.09 -9.38 -18.36
N PHE A 389 -22.00 -8.63 -18.50
CA PHE A 389 -20.82 -9.10 -19.22
C PHE A 389 -20.17 -10.29 -18.51
N ARG A 390 -20.25 -10.35 -17.17
CA ARG A 390 -19.79 -11.51 -16.39
C ARG A 390 -20.49 -12.80 -16.80
N GLN A 391 -21.82 -12.80 -16.83
CA GLN A 391 -22.61 -13.97 -17.21
C GLN A 391 -22.32 -14.40 -18.65
N ALA A 392 -22.07 -13.44 -19.54
CA ALA A 392 -21.69 -13.72 -20.91
C ALA A 392 -20.28 -14.33 -21.05
N CYS A 393 -19.35 -14.03 -20.11
CA CYS A 393 -18.04 -14.69 -20.02
C CYS A 393 -18.17 -16.11 -19.46
N GLU A 394 -18.98 -16.28 -18.41
CA GLU A 394 -19.25 -17.59 -17.78
C GLU A 394 -19.87 -18.56 -18.77
N ALA A 395 -20.92 -18.13 -19.50
CA ALA A 395 -21.56 -18.95 -20.52
C ALA A 395 -20.63 -19.36 -21.67
N ARG A 396 -19.55 -18.60 -21.90
CA ARG A 396 -18.53 -18.89 -22.92
C ARG A 396 -17.38 -19.76 -22.40
N GLY A 397 -17.40 -20.18 -21.12
CA GLY A 397 -16.32 -20.93 -20.51
C GLY A 397 -15.03 -20.12 -20.37
N LEU A 398 -15.11 -18.79 -20.29
CA LEU A 398 -13.93 -17.91 -20.13
C LEU A 398 -13.51 -17.74 -18.66
N LEU A 399 -14.25 -18.38 -17.74
CA LEU A 399 -13.96 -18.43 -16.31
C LEU A 399 -13.62 -19.90 -15.99
N GLU A 400 -12.44 -20.14 -15.41
CA GLU A 400 -11.91 -21.48 -15.12
C GLU A 400 -12.74 -22.21 -14.04
N ASP A 401 -12.80 -23.55 -14.12
CA ASP A 401 -13.29 -24.40 -13.04
C ASP A 401 -12.18 -24.64 -12.00
N ASP A 402 -12.55 -25.02 -10.77
CA ASP A 402 -11.60 -25.16 -9.65
C ASP A 402 -10.92 -26.55 -9.54
N ASN A 403 -11.04 -27.44 -10.53
CA ASN A 403 -10.51 -28.81 -10.41
C ASN A 403 -8.99 -28.85 -10.34
N GLU A 404 -8.30 -27.96 -11.04
CA GLU A 404 -6.84 -27.89 -11.05
C GLU A 404 -6.29 -27.51 -9.67
N TRP A 405 -6.99 -26.63 -8.93
CA TRP A 405 -6.60 -26.25 -7.57
C TRP A 405 -6.80 -27.40 -6.58
N ASN A 406 -7.86 -28.19 -6.75
CA ASN A 406 -8.07 -29.38 -5.93
C ASN A 406 -6.95 -30.41 -6.15
N LEU A 407 -6.58 -30.70 -7.40
CA LEU A 407 -5.48 -31.63 -7.70
C LEU A 407 -4.14 -31.13 -7.16
N LEU A 408 -3.85 -29.83 -7.30
CA LEU A 408 -2.64 -29.19 -6.77
C LEU A 408 -2.53 -29.37 -5.24
N PHE A 409 -3.62 -29.12 -4.50
CA PHE A 409 -3.61 -29.28 -3.05
C PHE A 409 -3.60 -30.75 -2.63
N ASP A 410 -4.33 -31.64 -3.32
CA ASP A 410 -4.31 -33.09 -3.06
C ASP A 410 -2.91 -33.69 -3.24
N GLU A 411 -2.10 -33.17 -4.17
CA GLU A 411 -0.69 -33.55 -4.32
C GLU A 411 0.19 -32.91 -3.24
N SER A 412 0.02 -31.61 -3.00
CA SER A 412 0.89 -30.83 -2.12
C SER A 412 0.81 -31.25 -0.65
N ILE A 413 -0.35 -31.69 -0.16
CA ILE A 413 -0.52 -32.14 1.24
C ILE A 413 0.35 -33.34 1.59
N VAL A 414 0.80 -34.12 0.60
CA VAL A 414 1.61 -35.33 0.83
C VAL A 414 3.05 -34.97 1.23
N TYR A 415 3.59 -33.83 0.77
CA TYR A 415 5.01 -33.50 0.93
C TYR A 415 5.29 -32.09 1.48
N ALA A 416 4.32 -31.17 1.45
CA ALA A 416 4.51 -29.80 1.91
C ALA A 416 4.15 -29.62 3.39
N SER A 417 4.90 -28.77 4.09
CA SER A 417 4.57 -28.36 5.46
C SER A 417 3.36 -27.41 5.49
N SER A 418 2.65 -27.33 6.62
CA SER A 418 1.51 -26.43 6.81
C SER A 418 1.81 -24.97 6.47
N HIS A 419 3.02 -24.48 6.76
CA HIS A 419 3.47 -23.14 6.35
C HIS A 419 3.52 -22.97 4.83
N GLN A 420 4.09 -23.96 4.13
CA GLN A 420 4.18 -23.96 2.66
C GLN A 420 2.79 -24.10 2.03
N LEU A 421 1.89 -24.88 2.62
CA LEU A 421 0.50 -25.00 2.17
C LEU A 421 -0.28 -23.68 2.33
N ARG A 422 -0.08 -22.94 3.43
CA ARG A 422 -0.64 -21.58 3.59
C ARG A 422 -0.11 -20.62 2.54
N GLN A 423 1.20 -20.66 2.26
CA GLN A 423 1.79 -19.84 1.20
C GLN A 423 1.25 -20.23 -0.17
N LEU A 424 1.12 -21.52 -0.47
CA LEU A 424 0.54 -22.03 -1.70
C LEU A 424 -0.92 -21.56 -1.87
N PHE A 425 -1.72 -21.62 -0.80
CA PHE A 425 -3.10 -21.12 -0.81
C PHE A 425 -3.18 -19.63 -1.11
N VAL A 426 -2.33 -18.83 -0.48
CA VAL A 426 -2.24 -17.39 -0.78
C VAL A 426 -1.79 -17.16 -2.22
N MET A 427 -0.80 -17.90 -2.72
CA MET A 427 -0.32 -17.77 -4.09
C MET A 427 -1.43 -18.12 -5.10
N VAL A 428 -2.19 -19.20 -4.87
CA VAL A 428 -3.30 -19.61 -5.71
C VAL A 428 -4.42 -18.57 -5.69
N VAL A 429 -4.79 -18.04 -4.52
CA VAL A 429 -5.85 -17.01 -4.43
C VAL A 429 -5.42 -15.67 -5.04
N LEU A 430 -4.15 -15.27 -4.90
CA LEU A 430 -3.66 -13.98 -5.39
C LEU A 430 -3.30 -13.99 -6.88
N HIS A 431 -2.82 -15.12 -7.39
CA HIS A 431 -2.25 -15.20 -8.73
C HIS A 431 -3.03 -16.08 -9.70
N CYS A 432 -4.01 -16.86 -9.21
CA CYS A 432 -4.83 -17.74 -10.03
C CYS A 432 -6.32 -17.36 -9.96
N SER A 433 -7.08 -17.78 -10.97
CA SER A 433 -8.50 -17.48 -11.08
C SER A 433 -9.34 -18.54 -10.36
N VAL A 434 -9.32 -18.55 -9.03
CA VAL A 434 -10.14 -19.48 -8.23
C VAL A 434 -11.62 -19.06 -8.26
N GLY A 435 -12.48 -19.91 -8.81
CA GLY A 435 -13.92 -19.71 -8.90
C GLY A 435 -14.63 -19.67 -7.54
N ASN A 436 -14.27 -20.56 -6.61
CA ASN A 436 -14.85 -20.71 -5.28
C ASN A 436 -13.77 -20.91 -4.20
N VAL A 437 -13.16 -19.80 -3.80
CA VAL A 437 -12.13 -19.75 -2.74
C VAL A 437 -12.60 -20.36 -1.41
N ARG A 438 -13.89 -20.21 -1.06
CA ARG A 438 -14.40 -20.70 0.22
C ARG A 438 -14.42 -22.23 0.26
N ALA A 439 -14.92 -22.87 -0.80
CA ALA A 439 -14.94 -24.32 -0.90
C ALA A 439 -13.52 -24.91 -0.87
N LEU A 440 -12.57 -24.26 -1.55
CA LEU A 440 -11.16 -24.66 -1.54
C LEU A 440 -10.55 -24.56 -0.13
N PHE A 441 -10.80 -23.45 0.60
CA PHE A 441 -10.33 -23.30 1.98
C PHE A 441 -10.94 -24.35 2.92
N ASP A 442 -12.25 -24.57 2.83
CA ASP A 442 -12.97 -25.52 3.70
C ASP A 442 -12.48 -26.97 3.54
N LYS A 443 -12.00 -27.34 2.35
CA LYS A 443 -11.43 -28.66 2.09
C LYS A 443 -10.05 -28.86 2.73
N TYR A 444 -9.19 -27.83 2.76
CA TYR A 444 -7.77 -27.99 3.10
C TYR A 444 -7.30 -27.31 4.40
N TRP A 445 -8.14 -26.52 5.07
CA TRP A 445 -7.70 -25.70 6.22
C TRP A 445 -7.10 -26.49 7.40
N LEU A 446 -7.48 -27.76 7.59
CA LEU A 446 -6.90 -28.61 8.65
C LEU A 446 -5.39 -28.79 8.45
N TYR A 447 -4.96 -29.10 7.22
CA TYR A 447 -3.54 -29.25 6.86
C TYR A 447 -2.77 -27.93 6.97
N PHE A 448 -3.46 -26.79 6.88
CA PHE A 448 -2.86 -25.47 7.09
C PHE A 448 -2.55 -25.19 8.56
N CYS A 449 -3.02 -26.02 9.50
CA CYS A 449 -2.98 -25.72 10.93
C CYS A 449 -2.13 -26.70 11.76
N ASP A 450 -1.63 -27.80 11.20
CA ASP A 450 -0.87 -28.81 11.96
C ASP A 450 0.38 -28.24 12.65
N ASP A 451 1.07 -27.28 12.03
CA ASP A 451 2.22 -26.60 12.64
C ASP A 451 1.82 -25.55 13.70
N ILE A 452 0.59 -25.01 13.64
CA ILE A 452 0.15 -23.90 14.48
C ILE A 452 0.04 -24.35 15.93
N HIS A 453 -0.57 -25.51 16.20
CA HIS A 453 -0.68 -26.05 17.56
C HIS A 453 0.72 -26.30 18.16
N ARG A 454 1.58 -27.01 17.42
CA ARG A 454 2.96 -27.28 17.84
C ARG A 454 3.80 -26.01 18.04
N SER A 455 3.58 -24.99 17.19
CA SER A 455 4.28 -23.72 17.29
C SER A 455 3.79 -22.87 18.46
N LEU A 456 2.49 -22.88 18.77
CA LEU A 456 1.90 -22.16 19.90
C LEU A 456 2.40 -22.72 21.24
N CYS A 457 2.33 -24.04 21.43
CA CYS A 457 2.67 -24.71 22.69
C CYS A 457 4.15 -24.64 23.06
N ARG A 458 5.04 -24.28 22.12
CA ARG A 458 6.50 -24.17 22.31
C ARG A 458 7.02 -22.73 22.45
N THR A 459 6.14 -21.75 22.60
CA THR A 459 6.55 -20.35 22.81
C THR A 459 6.84 -20.06 24.28
N MET A 460 7.70 -19.05 24.55
CA MET A 460 7.90 -18.54 25.91
C MET A 460 6.60 -18.05 26.56
N LEU A 461 5.65 -17.55 25.76
CA LEU A 461 4.34 -17.12 26.25
C LEU A 461 3.46 -18.31 26.67
N ALA A 462 3.50 -19.42 25.93
CA ALA A 462 2.81 -20.65 26.33
C ALA A 462 3.38 -21.22 27.62
N GLU A 463 4.71 -21.22 27.78
CA GLU A 463 5.34 -21.60 29.05
C GLU A 463 4.94 -20.69 30.20
N LEU A 464 4.89 -19.36 29.98
CA LEU A 464 4.37 -18.42 30.97
C LEU A 464 2.92 -18.73 31.34
N ILE A 465 2.06 -19.02 30.36
CA ILE A 465 0.66 -19.41 30.57
C ILE A 465 0.57 -20.69 31.42
N LYS A 466 1.37 -21.70 31.12
CA LYS A 466 1.40 -22.98 31.85
C LYS A 466 1.74 -22.75 33.33
N VAL A 467 2.74 -21.93 33.64
CA VAL A 467 3.14 -21.63 35.03
C VAL A 467 2.29 -20.57 35.73
N SER A 468 1.46 -19.82 34.98
CA SER A 468 0.61 -18.77 35.57
C SER A 468 -0.44 -19.36 36.49
N ALA A 469 -0.51 -18.87 37.73
CA ALA A 469 -1.51 -19.30 38.71
C ALA A 469 -2.84 -18.52 38.61
N LEU A 470 -2.78 -17.28 38.11
CA LEU A 470 -3.91 -16.35 38.02
C LEU A 470 -3.73 -15.42 36.83
N ILE A 471 -4.79 -15.16 36.09
CA ILE A 471 -4.81 -14.14 35.03
C ILE A 471 -5.80 -13.05 35.44
N ILE A 472 -5.32 -11.80 35.49
CA ILE A 472 -6.15 -10.63 35.82
C ILE A 472 -6.35 -9.83 34.54
N TRP A 473 -7.60 -9.53 34.21
CA TRP A 473 -7.98 -8.73 33.05
C TRP A 473 -8.76 -7.50 33.51
N ASP A 474 -8.07 -6.36 33.54
CA ASP A 474 -8.68 -5.08 33.89
C ASP A 474 -9.41 -4.43 32.70
N GLU A 475 -10.41 -3.61 32.97
CA GLU A 475 -11.31 -2.99 31.96
C GLU A 475 -11.94 -4.01 30.99
N ALA A 476 -12.29 -5.19 31.50
CA ALA A 476 -12.89 -6.28 30.72
C ALA A 476 -14.14 -5.87 29.91
N PRO A 477 -15.07 -5.03 30.41
CA PRO A 477 -16.25 -4.60 29.66
C PRO A 477 -15.94 -3.84 28.35
N MET A 478 -14.77 -3.20 28.23
CA MET A 478 -14.36 -2.51 27.00
C MET A 478 -13.90 -3.47 25.90
N THR A 479 -13.55 -4.70 26.27
CA THR A 479 -12.94 -5.67 25.36
C THR A 479 -14.01 -6.47 24.64
N HIS A 480 -13.83 -6.67 23.33
CA HIS A 480 -14.75 -7.46 22.52
C HIS A 480 -14.78 -8.92 23.01
N ARG A 481 -15.96 -9.55 23.11
CA ARG A 481 -16.15 -10.93 23.61
C ARG A 481 -15.22 -11.96 22.97
N HIS A 482 -14.96 -11.80 21.67
CA HIS A 482 -14.07 -12.68 20.91
C HIS A 482 -12.63 -12.72 21.42
N CYS A 483 -12.13 -11.67 22.09
CA CYS A 483 -10.81 -11.72 22.72
C CYS A 483 -10.79 -12.73 23.88
N PHE A 484 -11.85 -12.76 24.69
CA PHE A 484 -12.00 -13.73 25.78
C PHE A 484 -12.23 -15.14 25.24
N GLU A 485 -13.07 -15.29 24.22
CA GLU A 485 -13.33 -16.59 23.58
C GLU A 485 -12.10 -17.14 22.85
N ALA A 486 -11.27 -16.27 22.26
CA ALA A 486 -9.99 -16.66 21.68
C ALA A 486 -9.01 -17.09 22.77
N LEU A 487 -8.87 -16.31 23.86
CA LEU A 487 -8.03 -16.70 24.99
C LEU A 487 -8.48 -18.04 25.58
N ASP A 488 -9.78 -18.24 25.79
CA ASP A 488 -10.34 -19.50 26.27
C ASP A 488 -9.93 -20.68 25.39
N ARG A 489 -10.12 -20.59 24.07
CA ARG A 489 -9.70 -21.65 23.14
C ARG A 489 -8.20 -21.90 23.21
N THR A 490 -7.39 -20.84 23.19
CA THR A 490 -5.93 -20.95 23.26
C THR A 490 -5.46 -21.61 24.57
N LEU A 491 -6.06 -21.27 25.71
CA LEU A 491 -5.72 -21.89 26.99
C LEU A 491 -6.15 -23.36 27.04
N ARG A 492 -7.33 -23.70 26.49
CA ARG A 492 -7.79 -25.08 26.38
C ARG A 492 -6.84 -25.90 25.51
N ASP A 493 -6.41 -25.37 24.37
CA ASP A 493 -5.44 -26.02 23.49
C ASP A 493 -4.11 -26.27 24.21
N ILE A 494 -3.49 -25.22 24.77
CA ILE A 494 -2.16 -25.29 25.42
C ILE A 494 -2.18 -26.22 26.64
N LEU A 495 -3.20 -26.11 27.50
CA LEU A 495 -3.24 -26.82 28.79
C LEU A 495 -3.79 -28.25 28.66
N SER A 496 -4.39 -28.59 27.51
CA SER A 496 -4.81 -29.96 27.22
C SER A 496 -3.65 -30.91 26.90
N GLU A 497 -2.48 -30.38 26.52
CA GLU A 497 -1.27 -31.19 26.31
C GLU A 497 -0.83 -31.90 27.60
N GLU A 498 -0.86 -31.20 28.74
CA GLU A 498 -0.50 -31.77 30.04
C GLU A 498 -1.65 -32.57 30.66
N LYS A 499 -2.89 -32.09 30.48
CA LYS A 499 -4.08 -32.73 31.02
C LYS A 499 -5.23 -32.66 30.01
N PRO A 500 -5.50 -33.74 29.25
CA PRO A 500 -6.49 -33.74 28.15
C PRO A 500 -7.89 -33.25 28.54
N THR A 501 -8.30 -33.43 29.79
CA THR A 501 -9.60 -32.93 30.30
C THR A 501 -9.72 -31.41 30.27
N ASN A 502 -8.61 -30.67 30.24
CA ASN A 502 -8.63 -29.20 30.16
C ASN A 502 -9.20 -28.69 28.83
N SER A 503 -9.25 -29.51 27.78
CA SER A 503 -9.81 -29.16 26.46
C SER A 503 -11.29 -28.73 26.50
N ILE A 504 -12.03 -29.14 27.53
CA ILE A 504 -13.46 -28.86 27.72
C ILE A 504 -13.77 -27.92 28.89
N VAL A 505 -12.76 -27.55 29.69
CA VAL A 505 -12.94 -26.66 30.85
C VAL A 505 -12.67 -25.23 30.43
N PRO A 506 -13.53 -24.24 30.77
CA PRO A 506 -13.29 -22.84 30.46
C PRO A 506 -11.87 -22.40 30.85
N PHE A 507 -11.20 -21.69 29.94
CA PHE A 507 -9.82 -21.21 30.09
C PHE A 507 -8.79 -22.31 30.44
N GLY A 508 -9.06 -23.56 30.06
CA GLY A 508 -8.21 -24.70 30.37
C GLY A 508 -8.03 -24.95 31.88
N GLY A 509 -8.99 -24.47 32.69
CA GLY A 509 -8.96 -24.57 34.16
C GLY A 509 -8.16 -23.48 34.87
N LYS A 510 -7.64 -22.47 34.15
CA LYS A 510 -6.95 -21.34 34.79
C LYS A 510 -7.95 -20.38 35.48
N PRO A 511 -7.67 -19.94 36.71
CA PRO A 511 -8.44 -18.87 37.36
C PRO A 511 -8.28 -17.55 36.59
N ILE A 512 -9.41 -16.94 36.23
CA ILE A 512 -9.47 -15.62 35.59
C ILE A 512 -10.21 -14.65 36.52
N VAL A 513 -9.62 -13.49 36.76
CA VAL A 513 -10.27 -12.36 37.45
C VAL A 513 -10.49 -11.24 36.46
N LEU A 514 -11.75 -10.88 36.26
CA LEU A 514 -12.16 -9.80 35.36
C LEU A 514 -12.48 -8.55 36.20
N GLY A 515 -11.78 -7.46 35.95
CA GLY A 515 -12.03 -6.14 36.52
C GLY A 515 -12.74 -5.23 35.53
N GLY A 516 -13.64 -4.36 36.00
CA GLY A 516 -14.25 -3.32 35.18
C GLY A 516 -15.63 -2.90 35.65
N ASP A 517 -16.20 -1.91 34.98
CA ASP A 517 -17.52 -1.34 35.29
C ASP A 517 -18.38 -1.28 34.02
N PHE A 518 -19.48 -2.01 34.00
CA PHE A 518 -20.39 -2.12 32.86
C PHE A 518 -21.17 -0.84 32.55
N ARG A 519 -21.09 0.19 33.41
CA ARG A 519 -21.61 1.55 33.13
C ARG A 519 -20.67 2.35 32.23
N GLN A 520 -19.42 1.92 32.11
CA GLN A 520 -18.42 2.59 31.27
C GLN A 520 -18.58 2.19 29.81
N ILE A 521 -17.71 2.71 28.95
CA ILE A 521 -17.81 2.51 27.51
C ILE A 521 -17.64 1.02 27.15
N LEU A 522 -18.54 0.53 26.30
CA LEU A 522 -18.56 -0.84 25.79
C LEU A 522 -17.62 -1.01 24.57
N PRO A 523 -17.43 -2.25 24.05
CA PRO A 523 -16.50 -2.49 22.96
C PRO A 523 -16.85 -1.68 21.70
N ALA A 524 -15.85 -1.04 21.12
CA ALA A 524 -16.03 -0.21 19.93
C ALA A 524 -16.25 -1.08 18.69
N VAL A 525 -17.50 -1.16 18.21
CA VAL A 525 -17.85 -1.83 16.94
C VAL A 525 -17.97 -0.79 15.83
N ARG A 526 -17.07 -0.85 14.84
CA ARG A 526 -17.05 0.11 13.72
C ARG A 526 -18.36 0.04 12.94
N LYS A 527 -19.04 1.19 12.82
CA LYS A 527 -20.36 1.30 12.17
C LYS A 527 -21.41 0.33 12.75
N GLY A 528 -21.20 -0.15 13.98
CA GLY A 528 -22.09 -1.10 14.63
C GLY A 528 -23.36 -0.42 15.14
N SER A 529 -24.48 -1.13 15.05
CA SER A 529 -25.72 -0.78 15.74
C SER A 529 -25.61 -1.02 17.26
N ARG A 530 -26.56 -0.51 18.05
CA ARG A 530 -26.72 -0.88 19.48
C ARG A 530 -26.68 -2.39 19.68
N SER A 531 -27.44 -3.15 18.89
CA SER A 531 -27.46 -4.62 18.96
C SER A 531 -26.10 -5.26 18.67
N ALA A 532 -25.33 -4.72 17.72
CA ALA A 532 -23.99 -5.21 17.43
C ALA A 532 -23.03 -4.96 18.61
N ILE A 533 -23.13 -3.80 19.27
CA ILE A 533 -22.33 -3.45 20.45
C ILE A 533 -22.70 -4.36 21.64
N VAL A 534 -24.00 -4.54 21.91
CA VAL A 534 -24.47 -5.46 22.98
C VAL A 534 -23.97 -6.88 22.73
N ASN A 535 -24.07 -7.38 21.50
CA ASN A 535 -23.56 -8.69 21.13
C ASN A 535 -22.02 -8.79 21.20
N ALA A 536 -21.30 -7.67 21.06
CA ALA A 536 -19.86 -7.61 21.22
C ALA A 536 -19.41 -7.63 22.68
N SER A 537 -20.26 -7.26 23.64
CA SER A 537 -19.96 -7.29 25.08
C SER A 537 -19.76 -8.71 25.60
N ILE A 538 -18.91 -8.85 26.63
CA ILE A 538 -18.63 -10.14 27.27
C ILE A 538 -19.88 -10.81 27.88
N THR A 539 -20.87 -10.02 28.30
CA THR A 539 -22.17 -10.50 28.80
C THR A 539 -22.95 -11.31 27.76
N SER A 540 -22.66 -11.11 26.47
CA SER A 540 -23.23 -11.87 25.36
C SER A 540 -22.36 -13.07 24.95
N SER A 541 -21.29 -13.39 25.69
CA SER A 541 -20.45 -14.56 25.44
C SER A 541 -21.02 -15.80 26.12
N LYS A 542 -20.80 -16.97 25.52
CA LYS A 542 -21.09 -18.26 26.17
C LYS A 542 -20.30 -18.46 27.46
N LEU A 543 -19.17 -17.76 27.61
CA LEU A 543 -18.35 -17.81 28.81
C LEU A 543 -19.02 -17.11 30.01
N TRP A 544 -19.97 -16.20 29.78
CA TRP A 544 -20.58 -15.40 30.85
C TRP A 544 -21.33 -16.26 31.88
N GLN A 545 -21.89 -17.40 31.46
CA GLN A 545 -22.57 -18.34 32.35
C GLN A 545 -21.64 -18.95 33.43
N HIS A 546 -20.31 -18.84 33.25
CA HIS A 546 -19.30 -19.34 34.19
C HIS A 546 -18.71 -18.23 35.07
N VAL A 547 -19.17 -16.97 34.92
CA VAL A 547 -18.64 -15.82 35.65
C VAL A 547 -19.45 -15.58 36.92
N SER A 548 -18.77 -15.56 38.07
CA SER A 548 -19.33 -15.05 39.33
C SER A 548 -19.02 -13.56 39.46
N VAL A 549 -20.05 -12.72 39.60
CA VAL A 549 -19.87 -11.27 39.70
C VAL A 549 -19.77 -10.83 41.16
N LEU A 550 -18.69 -10.11 41.50
CA LEU A 550 -18.48 -9.48 42.81
C LEU A 550 -18.55 -7.96 42.66
N LYS A 551 -19.34 -7.28 43.50
CA LYS A 551 -19.54 -5.83 43.44
C LYS A 551 -18.77 -5.11 44.54
N LEU A 552 -17.98 -4.11 44.15
CA LEU A 552 -17.37 -3.16 45.08
C LEU A 552 -18.33 -1.98 45.28
N GLN A 553 -18.53 -1.56 46.54
CA GLN A 553 -19.50 -0.52 46.90
C GLN A 553 -18.85 0.81 47.29
N THR A 554 -17.62 0.79 47.82
CA THR A 554 -16.93 1.98 48.29
C THR A 554 -16.20 2.67 47.13
N ASN A 555 -16.58 3.91 46.81
CA ASN A 555 -15.90 4.71 45.80
C ASN A 555 -14.62 5.34 46.35
N MET A 556 -13.49 4.70 46.10
CA MET A 556 -12.17 5.16 46.57
C MET A 556 -11.70 6.47 45.90
N ARG A 557 -12.20 6.81 44.70
CA ARG A 557 -11.83 8.06 44.01
C ARG A 557 -12.40 9.29 44.72
N LEU A 558 -13.56 9.12 45.34
CA LEU A 558 -14.25 10.14 46.12
C LEU A 558 -13.95 10.03 47.62
N HIS A 559 -13.22 9.01 48.05
CA HIS A 559 -12.92 8.80 49.47
C HIS A 559 -11.73 9.64 49.91
N ASN A 560 -11.99 10.72 50.66
CA ASN A 560 -10.96 11.49 51.34
C ASN A 560 -11.24 11.55 52.85
N PRO A 561 -10.44 10.87 53.69
CA PRO A 561 -10.67 10.78 55.13
C PRO A 561 -10.44 12.12 55.87
N SER A 562 -9.77 13.08 55.23
CA SER A 562 -9.49 14.40 55.80
C SER A 562 -10.62 15.42 55.66
N LEU A 563 -11.72 15.07 54.97
CA LEU A 563 -12.85 15.96 54.75
C LEU A 563 -13.78 16.04 55.96
N ASP A 564 -14.32 17.23 56.19
CA ASP A 564 -15.36 17.49 57.19
C ASP A 564 -16.71 16.84 56.81
N ALA A 565 -17.67 16.87 57.74
CA ALA A 565 -18.96 16.21 57.55
C ALA A 565 -19.78 16.78 56.37
N THR A 566 -19.67 18.08 56.12
CA THR A 566 -20.40 18.78 55.05
C THR A 566 -19.82 18.42 53.68
N GLN A 567 -18.51 18.52 53.54
CA GLN A 567 -17.77 18.13 52.33
C GLN A 567 -17.97 16.65 52.01
N ARG A 568 -18.05 15.79 53.04
CA ARG A 568 -18.34 14.37 52.86
C ARG A 568 -19.75 14.12 52.32
N ALA A 569 -20.75 14.84 52.83
CA ALA A 569 -22.13 14.76 52.35
C ALA A 569 -22.26 15.25 50.90
N GLU A 570 -21.56 16.33 50.53
CA GLU A 570 -21.53 16.83 49.15
C GLU A 570 -20.91 15.81 48.18
N ILE A 571 -19.80 15.19 48.58
CA ILE A 571 -19.14 14.16 47.77
C ILE A 571 -20.02 12.91 47.63
N GLU A 572 -20.71 12.49 48.69
CA GLU A 572 -21.63 11.35 48.63
C GLU A 572 -22.81 11.66 47.70
N SER A 573 -23.38 12.85 47.78
CA SER A 573 -24.44 13.32 46.89
C SER A 573 -23.98 13.36 45.42
N PHE A 574 -22.76 13.87 45.19
CA PHE A 574 -22.15 13.88 43.86
C PHE A 574 -21.91 12.46 43.33
N GLY A 575 -21.43 11.54 44.17
CA GLY A 575 -21.25 10.14 43.83
C GLY A 575 -22.58 9.46 43.45
N LYS A 576 -23.66 9.71 44.20
CA LYS A 576 -25.01 9.21 43.88
C LYS A 576 -25.51 9.74 42.53
N TRP A 577 -25.30 11.03 42.26
CA TRP A 577 -25.64 11.63 40.98
C TRP A 577 -24.88 10.99 39.81
N ILE A 578 -23.56 10.81 39.95
CA ILE A 578 -22.74 10.11 38.93
C ILE A 578 -23.26 8.69 38.69
N LEU A 579 -23.54 7.92 39.75
CA LEU A 579 -24.08 6.57 39.61
C LEU A 579 -25.44 6.56 38.89
N SER A 580 -26.33 7.52 39.20
CA SER A 580 -27.62 7.63 38.52
C SER A 580 -27.52 7.94 37.03
N ILE A 581 -26.46 8.66 36.59
CA ILE A 581 -26.14 8.80 35.16
C ILE A 581 -25.80 7.44 34.58
N GLY A 582 -24.88 6.70 35.20
CA GLY A 582 -24.41 5.40 34.71
C GLY A 582 -25.47 4.31 34.69
N ASP A 583 -26.35 4.30 35.69
CA ASP A 583 -27.49 3.37 35.78
C ASP A 583 -28.66 3.78 34.87
N GLY A 584 -28.65 5.00 34.33
CA GLY A 584 -29.73 5.52 33.47
C GLY A 584 -31.04 5.71 34.21
N THR A 585 -30.97 6.11 35.49
CA THR A 585 -32.13 6.31 36.39
C THR A 585 -32.53 7.77 36.57
N ILE A 586 -31.72 8.71 36.06
CA ILE A 586 -32.08 10.13 36.00
C ILE A 586 -33.31 10.33 35.11
N ALA A 587 -34.22 11.21 35.53
CA ALA A 587 -35.37 11.63 34.74
C ALA A 587 -34.91 12.16 33.37
N ALA A 588 -35.35 11.48 32.31
CA ALA A 588 -35.00 11.82 30.94
C ALA A 588 -36.27 12.14 30.13
N GLU A 589 -36.11 13.06 29.18
CA GLU A 589 -37.13 13.47 28.23
C GLU A 589 -36.93 12.75 26.89
N GLN A 590 -38.04 12.44 26.23
CA GLN A 590 -38.05 11.94 24.86
C GLN A 590 -38.23 13.13 23.91
N ARG A 591 -37.37 13.24 22.89
CA ARG A 591 -37.45 14.31 21.88
C ARG A 591 -37.64 13.72 20.48
N GLY A 592 -38.54 14.29 19.69
CA GLY A 592 -38.78 13.91 18.30
C GLY A 592 -39.18 12.44 18.12
N GLU A 593 -38.61 11.77 17.11
CA GLU A 593 -38.85 10.35 16.81
C GLU A 593 -37.88 9.39 17.53
N GLU A 594 -37.18 9.84 18.59
CA GLU A 594 -36.29 8.98 19.37
C GLU A 594 -37.08 7.84 20.03
N ARG A 595 -36.54 6.61 20.02
CA ARG A 595 -37.22 5.43 20.57
C ARG A 595 -37.29 5.41 22.10
N GLU A 596 -36.37 6.09 22.77
CA GLU A 596 -36.20 6.07 24.22
C GLU A 596 -35.96 7.48 24.75
N ALA A 597 -36.48 7.77 25.93
CA ALA A 597 -36.19 9.02 26.63
C ALA A 597 -34.71 9.03 27.05
N SER A 598 -33.93 9.93 26.43
CA SER A 598 -32.48 9.97 26.61
C SER A 598 -31.95 11.35 26.98
N TRP A 599 -32.75 12.41 26.92
CA TRP A 599 -32.31 13.76 27.18
C TRP A 599 -32.43 14.11 28.66
N ILE A 600 -31.33 14.47 29.31
CA ILE A 600 -31.30 14.85 30.72
C ILE A 600 -30.91 16.32 30.88
N THR A 601 -31.38 16.95 31.95
CA THR A 601 -30.96 18.29 32.35
C THR A 601 -29.78 18.21 33.31
N ILE A 602 -28.71 18.94 32.99
CA ILE A 602 -27.52 19.04 33.84
C ILE A 602 -27.77 20.11 34.91
N PRO A 603 -27.37 19.87 36.18
CA PRO A 603 -27.49 20.86 37.25
C PRO A 603 -26.77 22.19 36.91
N ASP A 604 -27.42 23.31 37.20
CA ASP A 604 -26.94 24.65 36.83
C ASP A 604 -25.56 25.00 37.40
N ASP A 605 -25.22 24.50 38.60
CA ASP A 605 -23.92 24.73 39.23
C ASP A 605 -22.75 24.02 38.53
N LEU A 606 -23.04 23.02 37.68
CA LEU A 606 -22.06 22.35 36.84
C LEU A 606 -21.95 22.99 35.46
N LEU A 607 -22.92 23.82 35.06
CA LEU A 607 -23.00 24.41 33.74
C LEU A 607 -22.14 25.66 33.61
N MET A 608 -21.50 25.79 32.45
CA MET A 608 -20.80 27.01 32.05
C MET A 608 -21.69 27.84 31.13
N HIS A 609 -21.91 29.09 31.51
CA HIS A 609 -22.58 30.11 30.70
C HIS A 609 -21.61 31.21 30.34
N THR A 610 -21.57 31.59 29.06
CA THR A 610 -20.75 32.70 28.58
C THR A 610 -21.37 33.33 27.34
N ASP A 611 -21.31 34.66 27.27
CA ASP A 611 -21.72 35.43 26.09
C ASP A 611 -20.56 35.65 25.10
N GLY A 612 -19.33 35.28 25.50
CA GLY A 612 -18.11 35.43 24.71
C GLY A 612 -17.69 34.17 23.96
N ASP A 613 -16.40 34.11 23.59
CA ASP A 613 -15.83 32.90 22.97
C ASP A 613 -15.78 31.74 23.97
N LYS A 614 -16.56 30.69 23.69
CA LYS A 614 -16.75 29.56 24.60
C LYS A 614 -15.46 28.76 24.83
N THR A 615 -14.60 28.67 23.82
CA THR A 615 -13.30 28.00 23.94
C THR A 615 -12.42 28.73 24.94
N THR A 616 -12.34 30.06 24.81
CA THR A 616 -11.56 30.92 25.71
C THR A 616 -12.07 30.82 27.14
N ALA A 617 -13.38 30.88 27.35
CA ALA A 617 -14.00 30.75 28.66
C ALA A 617 -13.72 29.38 29.30
N LEU A 618 -13.89 28.28 28.54
CA LEU A 618 -13.63 26.93 29.00
C LEU A 618 -12.16 26.72 29.40
N VAL A 619 -11.23 27.24 28.60
CA VAL A 619 -9.80 27.14 28.90
C VAL A 619 -9.44 27.95 30.15
N ALA A 620 -9.99 29.15 30.31
CA ALA A 620 -9.76 29.97 31.49
C ALA A 620 -10.28 29.32 32.78
N GLU A 621 -11.42 28.62 32.70
CA GLU A 621 -12.02 27.94 33.85
C GLU A 621 -11.23 26.67 34.25
N VAL A 622 -10.83 25.85 33.26
CA VAL A 622 -10.13 24.57 33.53
C VAL A 622 -8.65 24.80 33.84
N PHE A 623 -8.01 25.73 33.12
CA PHE A 623 -6.60 26.08 33.25
C PHE A 623 -6.43 27.50 33.82
N LEU A 624 -6.95 27.72 35.03
CA LEU A 624 -6.78 28.98 35.76
C LEU A 624 -5.29 29.36 35.90
N ASP A 625 -4.95 30.62 35.59
CA ASP A 625 -3.58 31.15 35.61
C ASP A 625 -2.59 30.32 34.75
N PHE A 626 -3.05 29.85 33.58
CA PHE A 626 -2.28 28.98 32.69
C PHE A 626 -0.87 29.51 32.37
N THR A 627 -0.74 30.80 32.05
CA THR A 627 0.53 31.42 31.67
C THR A 627 1.58 31.40 32.78
N MET A 628 1.16 31.35 34.05
CA MET A 628 2.06 31.20 35.20
C MET A 628 2.40 29.74 35.47
N ASN A 629 1.50 28.81 35.13
CA ASN A 629 1.58 27.40 35.52
C ASN A 629 1.89 26.42 34.39
N TYR A 630 2.08 26.88 33.15
CA TYR A 630 2.30 26.03 31.96
C TYR A 630 3.54 25.12 32.01
N LYS A 631 4.43 25.30 33.00
CA LYS A 631 5.59 24.42 33.26
C LYS A 631 5.46 23.58 34.53
N ASN A 632 4.39 23.75 35.31
CA ASN A 632 4.21 23.07 36.58
C ASN A 632 3.61 21.67 36.36
N PRO A 633 4.37 20.57 36.58
CA PRO A 633 3.89 19.21 36.31
C PRO A 633 2.66 18.83 37.14
N GLU A 634 2.59 19.20 38.43
CA GLU A 634 1.49 18.84 39.33
C GLU A 634 0.18 19.52 38.92
N TYR A 635 0.28 20.80 38.53
CA TYR A 635 -0.84 21.57 38.03
C TYR A 635 -1.40 20.95 36.72
N LEU A 636 -0.52 20.57 35.79
CA LEU A 636 -0.88 20.07 34.48
C LEU A 636 -1.38 18.60 34.51
N ALA A 637 -0.81 17.77 35.39
CA ALA A 637 -1.17 16.36 35.52
C ALA A 637 -2.64 16.16 35.95
N THR A 638 -3.16 17.09 36.75
CA THR A 638 -4.46 16.93 37.42
C THR A 638 -5.64 17.55 36.64
N ARG A 639 -5.39 18.15 35.47
CA ARG A 639 -6.38 18.89 34.68
C ARG A 639 -6.48 18.35 33.26
N ALA A 640 -7.68 18.29 32.70
CA ALA A 640 -7.90 18.05 31.27
C ALA A 640 -9.26 18.53 30.81
N ILE A 641 -9.39 18.75 29.50
CA ILE A 641 -10.67 18.99 28.84
C ILE A 641 -11.06 17.74 28.05
N VAL A 642 -12.33 17.33 28.10
CA VAL A 642 -12.82 16.09 27.48
C VAL A 642 -13.99 16.33 26.53
N TYR A 643 -14.01 15.59 25.42
CA TYR A 643 -14.96 15.73 24.31
C TYR A 643 -15.51 14.38 23.82
N PRO A 644 -16.72 14.35 23.24
CA PRO A 644 -17.27 13.12 22.67
C PRO A 644 -16.59 12.69 21.37
N ASN A 645 -16.04 13.61 20.58
CA ASN A 645 -15.43 13.35 19.28
C ASN A 645 -14.04 14.03 19.11
N ASN A 646 -13.26 13.61 18.11
CA ASN A 646 -11.86 14.05 17.90
C ASN A 646 -11.70 15.48 17.35
N GLN A 647 -12.60 15.94 16.47
CA GLN A 647 -12.38 17.18 15.73
C GLN A 647 -12.34 18.40 16.66
N ASP A 648 -13.17 18.39 17.70
CA ASP A 648 -13.25 19.49 18.67
C ASP A 648 -12.03 19.56 19.62
N ALA A 649 -11.34 18.44 19.83
CA ALA A 649 -10.18 18.40 20.73
C ALA A 649 -8.93 19.05 20.11
N ASP A 650 -8.74 18.88 18.80
CA ASP A 650 -7.59 19.44 18.09
C ASP A 650 -7.63 20.98 18.08
N ASP A 651 -8.79 21.59 17.81
CA ASP A 651 -8.96 23.05 17.80
C ASP A 651 -8.57 23.71 19.14
N ILE A 652 -8.89 23.03 20.25
CA ILE A 652 -8.67 23.55 21.61
C ILE A 652 -7.24 23.30 22.07
N ASN A 653 -6.67 22.16 21.70
CA ASN A 653 -5.25 21.92 21.85
C ASN A 653 -4.42 22.98 21.10
N ASP A 654 -4.78 23.29 19.85
CA ASP A 654 -4.12 24.32 19.04
C ASP A 654 -4.26 25.72 19.64
N TYR A 655 -5.43 26.05 20.20
CA TYR A 655 -5.65 27.29 20.93
C TYR A 655 -4.73 27.39 22.16
N ILE A 656 -4.69 26.36 23.02
CA ILE A 656 -3.87 26.37 24.25
C ILE A 656 -2.37 26.43 23.93
N VAL A 657 -1.91 25.73 22.89
CA VAL A 657 -0.49 25.79 22.46
C VAL A 657 -0.07 27.20 22.03
N LYS A 658 -0.98 28.00 21.46
CA LYS A 658 -0.69 29.41 21.13
C LYS A 658 -0.49 30.27 22.39
N LEU A 659 -1.14 29.94 23.50
CA LEU A 659 -0.98 30.64 24.78
C LEU A 659 0.35 30.32 25.47
N VAL A 660 1.00 29.20 25.13
CA VAL A 660 2.29 28.81 25.71
C VAL A 660 3.40 29.77 25.23
N PRO A 661 4.13 30.45 26.15
CA PRO A 661 5.23 31.33 25.80
C PRO A 661 6.42 30.60 25.15
N GLY A 662 7.10 31.27 24.22
CA GLY A 662 8.30 30.78 23.53
C GLY A 662 8.05 30.38 22.08
N ASP A 663 9.15 30.08 21.39
CA ASP A 663 9.15 29.74 19.96
C ASP A 663 8.58 28.35 19.70
N ASP A 664 7.79 28.21 18.64
CA ASP A 664 7.34 26.91 18.16
C ASP A 664 8.40 26.22 17.31
N VAL A 665 8.46 24.90 17.44
CA VAL A 665 9.24 24.03 16.57
C VAL A 665 8.27 23.16 15.79
N GLN A 666 8.42 23.20 14.46
CA GLN A 666 7.58 22.45 13.54
C GLN A 666 8.27 21.15 13.13
N TYR A 667 7.59 20.04 13.35
CA TYR A 667 8.04 18.71 13.02
C TYR A 667 7.16 18.12 11.92
N LEU A 668 7.70 18.09 10.69
CA LEU A 668 7.06 17.40 9.58
C LEU A 668 7.37 15.91 9.62
N SER A 669 6.36 15.10 9.30
CA SER A 669 6.51 13.65 9.17
C SER A 669 7.08 13.27 7.81
N CYS A 670 7.60 12.04 7.72
CA CYS A 670 7.96 11.42 6.45
C CYS A 670 6.99 10.26 6.20
N ASP A 671 6.16 10.40 5.17
CA ASP A 671 5.06 9.51 4.87
C ASP A 671 5.39 8.67 3.64
N THR A 672 5.21 7.36 3.78
CA THR A 672 5.48 6.38 2.73
C THR A 672 4.41 5.30 2.77
N ILE A 673 4.24 4.57 1.69
CA ILE A 673 3.41 3.37 1.69
C ILE A 673 4.28 2.19 2.15
N SER A 674 3.79 1.45 3.14
CA SER A 674 4.51 0.32 3.73
C SER A 674 4.79 -0.73 2.67
N LYS A 675 5.99 -1.31 2.70
CA LYS A 675 6.42 -2.38 1.80
C LYS A 675 5.81 -3.71 2.27
N SER A 676 4.52 -3.94 2.00
CA SER A 676 3.99 -5.31 2.07
C SER A 676 4.55 -6.14 0.91
N THR A 677 4.59 -7.46 1.09
CA THR A 677 5.07 -8.47 0.14
C THR A 677 4.37 -8.41 -1.23
N GLU A 678 3.21 -7.75 -1.30
CA GLU A 678 2.50 -7.39 -2.54
C GLU A 678 2.93 -5.99 -3.01
N HIS A 679 4.14 -5.87 -3.54
CA HIS A 679 4.50 -4.67 -4.29
C HIS A 679 3.69 -4.65 -5.61
N ILE A 680 2.49 -4.04 -5.58
CA ILE A 680 1.89 -3.51 -6.80
C ILE A 680 2.73 -2.27 -7.17
N PRO A 681 3.51 -2.28 -8.27
CA PRO A 681 4.16 -1.07 -8.72
C PRO A 681 3.06 -0.09 -9.12
N ASP A 682 2.91 1.04 -8.40
CA ASP A 682 2.18 2.29 -8.76
C ASP A 682 1.41 2.96 -7.61
N PHE A 683 1.53 2.48 -6.37
CA PHE A 683 0.89 3.14 -5.21
C PHE A 683 1.29 4.62 -5.03
N ASP A 684 2.56 4.98 -5.20
CA ASP A 684 3.02 6.38 -5.11
C ASP A 684 2.47 7.29 -6.24
N VAL A 685 1.93 6.72 -7.33
CA VAL A 685 1.31 7.46 -8.45
C VAL A 685 -0.18 7.72 -8.21
N LEU A 686 -0.84 6.80 -7.49
CA LEU A 686 -2.24 6.91 -7.11
C LEU A 686 -2.42 7.79 -5.86
N TYR A 687 -1.42 7.81 -4.98
CA TYR A 687 -1.46 8.51 -3.70
C TYR A 687 -0.20 9.38 -3.54
N PRO A 688 -0.22 10.63 -4.03
CA PRO A 688 0.92 11.53 -3.91
C PRO A 688 1.24 11.80 -2.43
N THR A 689 2.49 12.15 -2.12
CA THR A 689 2.92 12.39 -0.73
C THR A 689 2.09 13.47 -0.05
N GLU A 690 1.61 14.49 -0.78
CA GLU A 690 0.69 15.51 -0.28
C GLU A 690 -0.64 14.91 0.15
N PHE A 691 -1.16 13.91 -0.59
CA PHE A 691 -2.32 13.15 -0.17
C PHE A 691 -2.01 12.31 1.07
N LEU A 692 -0.88 11.61 1.11
CA LEU A 692 -0.46 10.84 2.30
C LEU A 692 -0.33 11.72 3.56
N ASN A 693 0.26 12.91 3.40
CA ASN A 693 0.40 13.92 4.45
C ASN A 693 -0.96 14.44 4.93
N SER A 694 -1.98 14.46 4.06
CA SER A 694 -3.35 14.85 4.43
C SER A 694 -4.12 13.77 5.20
N ILE A 695 -3.63 12.53 5.23
CA ILE A 695 -4.29 11.45 5.95
C ILE A 695 -4.07 11.64 7.45
N ASN A 696 -5.17 11.91 8.16
CA ASN A 696 -5.25 11.87 9.61
C ASN A 696 -6.12 10.67 10.03
N THR A 697 -5.59 9.85 10.94
CA THR A 697 -6.30 8.68 11.49
C THR A 697 -6.25 8.71 13.01
N ASN A 698 -7.25 8.13 13.65
CA ASN A 698 -7.34 8.12 15.11
C ASN A 698 -6.14 7.39 15.73
N ASN A 699 -5.59 7.91 16.83
CA ASN A 699 -4.38 7.38 17.48
C ASN A 699 -3.17 7.25 16.54
N PHE A 700 -3.04 8.18 15.60
CA PHE A 700 -1.90 8.27 14.69
C PHE A 700 -1.42 9.72 14.67
N PRO A 701 -0.12 9.99 14.76
CA PRO A 701 0.37 11.36 14.82
C PRO A 701 0.08 12.08 13.51
N THR A 702 -0.21 13.37 13.60
CA THR A 702 -0.44 14.25 12.45
C THR A 702 0.84 14.41 11.62
N HIS A 703 0.69 14.77 10.35
CA HIS A 703 1.84 15.07 9.50
C HIS A 703 2.65 16.25 10.03
N LYS A 704 1.96 17.34 10.37
CA LYS A 704 2.55 18.54 10.97
C LYS A 704 2.26 18.53 12.47
N LEU A 705 3.32 18.41 13.26
CA LEU A 705 3.26 18.52 14.72
C LEU A 705 3.99 19.81 15.14
N VAL A 706 3.28 20.70 15.83
CA VAL A 706 3.83 21.98 16.33
C VAL A 706 3.97 21.87 17.84
N LEU A 707 5.21 21.99 18.36
CA LEU A 707 5.48 21.86 19.79
C LEU A 707 6.23 23.08 20.33
N LYS A 708 6.02 23.37 21.61
CA LYS A 708 6.78 24.34 22.40
C LYS A 708 7.29 23.68 23.69
N LYS A 709 8.32 24.25 24.31
CA LYS A 709 8.76 23.83 25.64
C LYS A 709 7.66 24.16 26.66
N GLY A 710 7.24 23.18 27.46
CA GLY A 710 6.11 23.27 28.38
C GLY A 710 4.77 22.77 27.83
N VAL A 711 4.74 22.23 26.60
CA VAL A 711 3.51 21.63 26.04
C VAL A 711 3.26 20.24 26.65
N ILE A 712 2.00 19.93 26.96
CA ILE A 712 1.58 18.56 27.31
C ILE A 712 1.33 17.75 26.04
N VAL A 713 1.93 16.57 25.96
CA VAL A 713 1.68 15.59 24.92
C VAL A 713 1.28 14.25 25.51
N MET A 714 0.55 13.43 24.76
CA MET A 714 0.19 12.06 25.10
C MET A 714 0.87 11.10 24.13
N LEU A 715 1.42 10.02 24.68
CA LEU A 715 2.04 8.96 23.89
C LEU A 715 0.96 8.13 23.18
N LEU A 716 1.14 7.88 21.87
CA LEU A 716 0.17 7.20 21.00
C LEU A 716 0.48 5.71 20.80
N ARG A 717 1.59 5.21 21.36
CA ARG A 717 2.06 3.83 21.22
C ARG A 717 2.75 3.35 22.50
N ASN A 718 2.75 2.03 22.70
CA ASN A 718 3.57 1.40 23.72
C ASN A 718 5.03 1.40 23.25
N LEU A 719 5.89 2.15 23.94
CA LEU A 719 7.33 2.20 23.66
C LEU A 719 8.10 1.32 24.64
N ASN A 720 7.80 1.44 25.93
CA ASN A 720 8.47 0.69 26.97
C ASN A 720 7.54 0.54 28.19
N GLN A 721 6.92 -0.63 28.32
CA GLN A 721 5.93 -0.89 29.37
C GLN A 721 6.57 -0.95 30.76
N THR A 722 7.81 -1.45 30.88
CA THR A 722 8.49 -1.52 32.19
C THR A 722 8.87 -0.14 32.73
N MET A 723 9.03 0.85 31.85
CA MET A 723 9.23 2.26 32.21
C MET A 723 7.92 3.08 32.28
N GLY A 724 6.75 2.45 32.11
CA GLY A 724 5.46 3.16 32.10
C GLY A 724 5.20 4.00 30.84
N LEU A 725 5.97 3.81 29.76
CA LEU A 725 5.80 4.48 28.47
C LEU A 725 4.82 3.70 27.59
N CYS A 726 3.54 3.82 27.94
CA CYS A 726 2.42 3.16 27.29
C CYS A 726 1.57 4.17 26.50
N ASN A 727 0.75 3.67 25.57
CA ASN A 727 -0.26 4.47 24.90
C ASN A 727 -1.21 5.09 25.93
N GLY A 728 -1.34 6.42 25.91
CA GLY A 728 -2.12 7.19 26.89
C GLY A 728 -1.27 7.91 27.94
N THR A 729 0.01 7.57 28.12
CA THR A 729 0.89 8.27 29.09
C THR A 729 1.01 9.75 28.71
N ARG A 730 0.67 10.65 29.64
CA ARG A 730 0.81 12.11 29.48
C ARG A 730 2.22 12.54 29.89
N LEU A 731 2.81 13.43 29.10
CA LEU A 731 4.19 13.86 29.18
C LEU A 731 4.26 15.39 29.05
N LEU A 732 5.11 16.04 29.85
CA LEU A 732 5.44 17.46 29.71
C LEU A 732 6.72 17.61 28.90
N VAL A 733 6.68 18.38 27.81
CA VAL A 733 7.87 18.60 26.97
C VAL A 733 8.86 19.52 27.67
N ALA A 734 9.98 18.95 28.13
CA ALA A 734 11.05 19.67 28.82
C ALA A 734 12.07 20.26 27.82
N GLN A 735 12.42 19.52 26.77
CA GLN A 735 13.33 19.98 25.71
C GLN A 735 12.95 19.44 24.33
N LEU A 736 13.18 20.26 23.31
CA LEU A 736 12.87 19.98 21.91
C LEU A 736 14.17 19.69 21.14
N GLY A 737 14.36 18.46 20.69
CA GLY A 737 15.44 18.07 19.79
C GLY A 737 14.95 17.72 18.39
N GLN A 738 15.85 17.65 17.41
CA GLN A 738 15.48 17.35 16.02
C GLN A 738 14.98 15.90 15.83
N ARG A 739 15.54 14.95 16.60
CA ARG A 739 15.29 13.50 16.47
C ARG A 739 14.69 12.86 17.73
N VAL A 740 14.78 13.55 18.86
CA VAL A 740 14.38 13.07 20.19
C VAL A 740 13.76 14.24 20.95
N LEU A 741 12.67 13.99 21.68
CA LEU A 741 12.11 14.91 22.67
C LEU A 741 12.56 14.47 24.06
N CYS A 742 12.91 15.43 24.93
CA CYS A 742 13.02 15.16 26.36
C CYS A 742 11.70 15.55 27.02
N CYS A 743 11.09 14.64 27.78
CA CYS A 743 9.81 14.87 28.43
C CYS A 743 9.80 14.36 29.87
N THR A 744 8.99 14.97 30.72
CA THR A 744 8.74 14.53 32.10
C THR A 744 7.41 13.78 32.18
N ILE A 745 7.37 12.63 32.85
CA ILE A 745 6.14 11.84 33.00
C ILE A 745 5.16 12.54 33.94
N LEU A 746 3.90 12.70 33.50
CA LEU A 746 2.83 13.33 34.30
C LEU A 746 1.85 12.34 34.93
N THR A 747 1.78 11.11 34.43
CA THR A 747 0.79 10.11 34.87
C THR A 747 1.41 8.73 35.02
N GLY A 748 0.99 7.96 36.03
CA GLY A 748 1.40 6.57 36.25
C GLY A 748 2.27 6.38 37.49
N CYS A 749 3.01 5.27 37.55
CA CYS A 749 3.85 4.91 38.70
C CYS A 749 5.24 5.58 38.71
N ARG A 750 5.60 6.30 37.64
CA ARG A 750 6.93 6.90 37.41
C ARG A 750 6.84 8.43 37.19
N VAL A 751 5.87 9.08 37.81
CA VAL A 751 5.64 10.54 37.69
C VAL A 751 6.89 11.31 38.11
N GLY A 752 7.24 12.35 37.34
CA GLY A 752 8.39 13.21 37.59
C GLY A 752 9.70 12.75 36.92
N GLU A 753 9.78 11.51 36.41
CA GLU A 753 10.97 11.05 35.71
C GLU A 753 11.10 11.65 34.30
N GLU A 754 12.33 11.95 33.90
CA GLU A 754 12.66 12.37 32.53
C GLU A 754 12.84 11.17 31.60
N VAL A 755 12.26 11.27 30.40
CA VAL A 755 12.27 10.24 29.37
C VAL A 755 12.53 10.84 28.00
N PHE A 756 13.11 10.02 27.12
CA PHE A 756 13.45 10.41 25.75
C PHE A 756 12.51 9.74 24.76
N ILE A 757 11.82 10.54 23.96
CA ILE A 757 10.87 10.06 22.96
C ILE A 757 11.46 10.24 21.55
N PRO A 758 11.87 9.16 20.86
CA PRO A 758 12.42 9.24 19.52
C PRO A 758 11.33 9.29 18.45
N ARG A 759 11.68 9.77 17.25
CA ARG A 759 10.85 9.54 16.06
C ARG A 759 10.87 8.08 15.65
N ILE A 760 9.70 7.47 15.49
CA ILE A 760 9.56 6.07 15.05
C ILE A 760 8.71 5.97 13.79
N ALA A 761 8.84 4.86 13.06
CA ALA A 761 7.96 4.56 11.94
C ALA A 761 6.69 3.87 12.44
N LEU A 762 5.54 4.42 12.08
CA LEU A 762 4.22 4.00 12.53
C LEU A 762 3.42 3.58 11.31
N ASN A 763 2.74 2.43 11.40
CA ASN A 763 1.85 1.97 10.34
C ASN A 763 0.38 2.21 10.72
N THR A 764 -0.44 2.63 9.76
CA THR A 764 -1.90 2.66 9.94
C THR A 764 -2.45 1.24 10.05
N THR A 765 -3.42 1.03 10.93
CA THR A 765 -4.12 -0.25 11.09
C THR A 765 -5.50 -0.25 10.42
N ASP A 766 -5.90 0.87 9.80
CA ASP A 766 -7.20 1.02 9.18
C ASP A 766 -7.20 0.53 7.73
N VAL A 767 -8.12 -0.37 7.40
CA VAL A 767 -8.33 -0.97 6.06
C VAL A 767 -9.11 -0.07 5.11
N LYS A 768 -9.40 1.19 5.51
CA LYS A 768 -10.11 2.15 4.67
C LYS A 768 -9.42 2.39 3.33
N TRP A 769 -8.10 2.26 3.31
CA TRP A 769 -7.27 2.50 2.13
C TRP A 769 -6.70 1.19 1.60
N PRO A 770 -6.51 1.05 0.28
CA PRO A 770 -5.93 -0.15 -0.32
C PRO A 770 -4.42 -0.28 -0.07
N PHE A 771 -3.87 0.46 0.88
CA PHE A 771 -2.47 0.49 1.25
C PHE A 771 -2.31 0.79 2.75
N THR A 772 -1.19 0.38 3.30
CA THR A 772 -0.80 0.72 4.68
C THR A 772 0.08 1.96 4.66
N LEU A 773 -0.38 3.07 5.24
CA LEU A 773 0.44 4.27 5.40
C LEU A 773 1.48 4.02 6.50
N GLN A 774 2.76 4.22 6.17
CA GLN A 774 3.89 4.24 7.08
C GLN A 774 4.36 5.68 7.28
N ARG A 775 4.13 6.26 8.46
CA ARG A 775 4.51 7.62 8.85
C ARG A 775 5.65 7.58 9.85
N ARG A 776 6.77 8.25 9.55
CA ARG A 776 7.86 8.47 10.51
C ARG A 776 7.67 9.81 11.21
N GLN A 777 7.32 9.78 12.49
CA GLN A 777 7.05 10.94 13.33
C GLN A 777 7.28 10.60 14.81
N PHE A 778 7.32 11.61 15.70
CA PHE A 778 7.18 11.36 17.13
C PHE A 778 5.83 10.70 17.42
N PRO A 779 5.77 9.62 18.22
CA PRO A 779 4.54 8.90 18.52
C PRO A 779 3.73 9.64 19.59
N VAL A 780 3.53 10.94 19.44
CA VAL A 780 2.86 11.81 20.41
C VAL A 780 1.81 12.70 19.75
N GLY A 781 0.80 13.09 20.51
CA GLY A 781 -0.17 14.14 20.14
C GLY A 781 -0.34 15.14 21.29
N ILE A 782 -0.73 16.38 21.02
CA ILE A 782 -0.98 17.39 22.07
C ILE A 782 -2.15 16.92 22.95
N CYS A 783 -2.08 17.15 24.26
CA CYS A 783 -3.03 16.56 25.21
C CYS A 783 -3.40 17.47 26.40
N TYR A 784 -3.90 18.67 26.10
CA TYR A 784 -4.68 19.46 27.04
C TYR A 784 -6.16 19.07 26.99
N ALA A 785 -6.65 18.83 25.77
CA ALA A 785 -7.94 18.26 25.44
C ALA A 785 -7.80 16.82 24.91
N MET A 786 -8.73 15.93 25.24
CA MET A 786 -8.77 14.55 24.75
C MET A 786 -10.20 14.01 24.60
N MET A 787 -10.39 12.90 23.88
CA MET A 787 -11.69 12.23 23.86
C MET A 787 -12.04 11.65 25.23
N ILE A 788 -13.33 11.61 25.55
CA ILE A 788 -13.87 10.93 26.73
C ILE A 788 -13.36 9.48 26.82
N ASN A 789 -13.38 8.74 25.70
CA ASN A 789 -12.89 7.36 25.63
C ASN A 789 -11.40 7.21 26.02
N LYS A 790 -10.60 8.28 25.86
CA LYS A 790 -9.18 8.30 26.25
C LYS A 790 -8.96 8.71 27.69
N SER A 791 -9.93 9.38 28.30
CA SER A 791 -9.91 9.75 29.72
C SER A 791 -10.28 8.58 30.64
N GLN A 792 -10.84 7.49 30.10
CA GLN A 792 -11.21 6.31 30.89
C GLN A 792 -9.99 5.74 31.65
N GLY A 793 -10.21 5.26 32.87
CA GLY A 793 -9.15 4.92 33.84
C GLY A 793 -8.44 6.09 34.53
N GLN A 794 -8.49 7.32 34.01
CA GLN A 794 -7.79 8.47 34.62
C GLN A 794 -8.60 9.12 35.75
N THR A 795 -7.89 9.69 36.73
CA THR A 795 -8.44 10.49 37.83
C THR A 795 -7.89 11.91 37.73
N LEU A 796 -8.77 12.90 37.64
CA LEU A 796 -8.43 14.32 37.43
C LEU A 796 -9.12 15.18 38.50
N SER A 797 -8.44 16.21 38.99
CA SER A 797 -9.02 17.13 39.98
C SER A 797 -9.90 18.20 39.32
N THR A 798 -9.57 18.60 38.08
CA THR A 798 -10.37 19.56 37.30
C THR A 798 -10.63 19.01 35.90
N VAL A 799 -11.90 18.94 35.52
CA VAL A 799 -12.36 18.39 34.25
C VAL A 799 -13.32 19.37 33.61
N GLY A 800 -12.94 19.88 32.44
CA GLY A 800 -13.88 20.54 31.54
C GLY A 800 -14.49 19.54 30.59
N LEU A 801 -15.81 19.38 30.59
CA LEU A 801 -16.54 18.62 29.58
C LEU A 801 -17.16 19.58 28.59
N CYS A 802 -16.81 19.47 27.31
CA CYS A 802 -17.42 20.30 26.28
C CYS A 802 -18.20 19.45 25.26
N LEU A 803 -19.47 19.81 25.13
CA LEU A 803 -20.49 19.11 24.35
C LEU A 803 -21.03 20.05 23.28
N LYS A 804 -20.26 20.23 22.20
CA LYS A 804 -20.80 20.88 20.98
C LYS A 804 -21.87 20.04 20.28
N LYS A 805 -21.79 18.73 20.49
CA LYS A 805 -22.80 17.75 20.12
C LYS A 805 -23.05 16.83 21.31
N PRO A 806 -24.27 16.31 21.47
CA PRO A 806 -24.57 15.33 22.51
C PRO A 806 -23.66 14.10 22.41
N VAL A 807 -23.43 13.43 23.54
CA VAL A 807 -22.82 12.10 23.54
C VAL A 807 -23.69 11.12 22.75
N PHE A 808 -23.07 10.09 22.18
CA PHE A 808 -23.72 9.23 21.19
C PHE A 808 -23.62 7.73 21.48
N THR A 809 -22.90 7.32 22.52
CA THR A 809 -22.68 5.90 22.85
C THR A 809 -22.83 5.63 24.34
N HIS A 810 -23.10 4.36 24.65
CA HIS A 810 -23.24 3.85 26.00
C HIS A 810 -22.13 4.33 26.94
N GLY A 811 -22.52 4.84 28.11
CA GLY A 811 -21.59 5.13 29.21
C GLY A 811 -20.67 6.33 28.97
N GLN A 812 -20.76 7.01 27.83
CA GLN A 812 -19.83 8.09 27.47
C GLN A 812 -19.99 9.29 28.43
N LEU A 813 -21.22 9.74 28.71
CA LEU A 813 -21.43 10.81 29.68
C LEU A 813 -20.97 10.41 31.09
N TYR A 814 -21.30 9.19 31.51
CA TYR A 814 -20.87 8.64 32.81
C TYR A 814 -19.35 8.62 32.95
N VAL A 815 -18.62 8.15 31.93
CA VAL A 815 -17.15 8.16 31.93
C VAL A 815 -16.63 9.59 32.09
N ALA A 816 -17.18 10.56 31.34
CA ALA A 816 -16.72 11.95 31.39
C ALA A 816 -16.88 12.58 32.78
N VAL A 817 -18.08 12.48 33.38
CA VAL A 817 -18.36 13.12 34.67
C VAL A 817 -17.66 12.39 35.83
N SER A 818 -17.45 11.08 35.72
CA SER A 818 -16.77 10.28 36.76
C SER A 818 -15.25 10.48 36.83
N ARG A 819 -14.66 11.27 35.91
CA ARG A 819 -13.23 11.57 35.94
C ARG A 819 -12.86 12.57 37.05
N SER A 820 -13.79 13.46 37.40
CA SER A 820 -13.57 14.47 38.44
C SER A 820 -13.56 13.85 39.83
N THR A 821 -12.64 14.31 40.70
CA THR A 821 -12.59 13.92 42.12
C THR A 821 -13.55 14.71 43.01
N SER A 822 -14.14 15.80 42.51
CA SER A 822 -15.12 16.61 43.25
C SER A 822 -16.17 17.21 42.33
N ARG A 823 -17.29 17.67 42.93
CA ARG A 823 -18.33 18.39 42.19
C ARG A 823 -17.82 19.72 41.63
N SER A 824 -17.08 20.47 42.45
CA SER A 824 -16.49 21.76 42.08
C SER A 824 -15.42 21.65 40.99
N GLY A 825 -14.75 20.51 40.87
CA GLY A 825 -13.77 20.23 39.83
C GLY A 825 -14.37 19.93 38.46
N LEU A 826 -15.69 19.73 38.36
CA LEU A 826 -16.37 19.45 37.08
C LEU A 826 -17.03 20.72 36.53
N ARG A 827 -16.77 21.01 35.25
CA ARG A 827 -17.41 22.11 34.51
C ARG A 827 -17.88 21.61 33.16
N ILE A 828 -19.14 21.87 32.83
CA ILE A 828 -19.79 21.34 31.63
C ILE A 828 -20.25 22.50 30.75
N LEU A 829 -19.69 22.58 29.55
CA LEU A 829 -20.13 23.48 28.50
C LEU A 829 -20.97 22.70 27.49
N ILE A 830 -22.24 23.08 27.33
CA ILE A 830 -23.15 22.52 26.33
C ILE A 830 -23.47 23.60 25.31
N GLU A 831 -23.36 23.27 24.03
CA GLU A 831 -23.74 24.16 22.94
C GLU A 831 -24.99 23.64 22.23
N ASN A 832 -25.98 24.50 22.08
CA ASN A 832 -27.19 24.23 21.31
C ASN A 832 -26.90 24.38 19.80
N ASP A 833 -27.79 23.88 18.95
CA ASP A 833 -27.65 23.96 17.48
C ASP A 833 -27.56 25.41 16.95
N ASN A 834 -28.11 26.38 17.69
CA ASN A 834 -28.03 27.81 17.39
C ASN A 834 -26.73 28.48 17.88
N GLY A 835 -25.82 27.71 18.48
CA GLY A 835 -24.58 28.21 19.06
C GLY A 835 -24.73 28.89 20.43
N SER A 836 -25.89 28.83 21.10
CA SER A 836 -26.03 29.35 22.47
C SER A 836 -25.57 28.31 23.51
N CYS A 837 -25.28 28.75 24.74
CA CYS A 837 -25.13 27.82 25.87
C CYS A 837 -26.46 27.08 26.11
N GLY A 838 -26.38 25.76 26.31
CA GLY A 838 -27.49 24.88 26.64
C GLY A 838 -27.38 24.27 28.03
N SER A 839 -28.42 23.56 28.45
CA SER A 839 -28.48 22.88 29.76
C SER A 839 -28.80 21.38 29.66
N GLN A 840 -29.10 20.87 28.47
CA GLN A 840 -29.53 19.48 28.27
C GLN A 840 -28.61 18.72 27.31
N THR A 841 -28.40 17.44 27.60
CA THR A 841 -27.62 16.52 26.76
C THR A 841 -28.21 15.11 26.82
N ARG A 842 -27.74 14.21 25.93
CA ARG A 842 -28.14 12.80 25.95
C ARG A 842 -27.42 12.02 27.05
N ASN A 843 -28.10 11.03 27.62
CA ASN A 843 -27.53 9.98 28.45
C ASN A 843 -27.86 8.62 27.82
N VAL A 844 -26.89 8.05 27.10
CA VAL A 844 -27.08 6.78 26.39
C VAL A 844 -26.70 5.63 27.33
N VAL A 845 -27.67 4.80 27.70
CA VAL A 845 -27.49 3.63 28.57
C VAL A 845 -28.14 2.41 27.92
N TYR A 846 -27.44 1.28 27.91
CA TYR A 846 -27.84 0.02 27.30
C TYR A 846 -28.19 -0.92 28.44
N ARG A 847 -29.46 -0.93 28.82
CA ARG A 847 -29.96 -1.70 29.96
C ARG A 847 -29.70 -3.19 29.79
N GLU A 848 -29.71 -3.70 28.56
CA GLU A 848 -29.44 -5.10 28.24
C GLU A 848 -28.11 -5.61 28.82
N VAL A 849 -27.06 -4.77 28.80
CA VAL A 849 -25.74 -5.14 29.33
C VAL A 849 -25.70 -5.03 30.85
N LEU A 850 -26.31 -3.98 31.42
CA LEU A 850 -26.38 -3.78 32.86
C LEU A 850 -27.22 -4.87 33.53
N ASP A 851 -28.37 -5.20 32.96
CA ASP A 851 -29.28 -6.23 33.45
C ASP A 851 -28.62 -7.61 33.39
N ALA A 852 -27.92 -7.93 32.30
CA ALA A 852 -27.15 -9.18 32.20
C ALA A 852 -26.02 -9.27 33.23
N ALA A 853 -25.34 -8.16 33.54
CA ALA A 853 -24.32 -8.11 34.58
C ALA A 853 -24.92 -8.24 36.00
N ASN A 854 -26.08 -7.62 36.22
CA ASN A 854 -26.81 -7.68 37.48
C ASN A 854 -27.41 -9.06 37.73
N ALA A 855 -27.97 -9.72 36.71
CA ALA A 855 -28.53 -11.06 36.80
C ALA A 855 -27.47 -12.11 37.18
N ALA A 856 -26.23 -11.96 36.71
CA ALA A 856 -25.11 -12.84 37.10
C ALA A 856 -24.55 -12.54 38.51
N SER A 857 -25.00 -11.45 39.15
CA SER A 857 -24.65 -11.11 40.53
C SER A 857 -25.69 -11.60 41.56
N ALA A 858 -26.86 -12.02 41.08
CA ALA A 858 -27.97 -12.54 41.88
C ALA A 858 -27.89 -14.06 41.92
#